data_AF-L7M9Q4-F1
#
_entry.id   AF-L7M9Q4-F1
#
_cell.length_a   1.000
_cell.length_b   1.000
_cell.length_c   1.000
_cell.angle_alpha   90.00
_cell.angle_beta   90.00
_cell.angle_gamma   90.00
#
_symmetry.space_group_name_H-M   'P 1'
#
loop_
_entity.id
_entity.type
_entity.pdbx_description
1 polymer ?
#
loop_
_entity_poly.entity_id
_entity_poly.type
_entity_poly.pdbx_seq_one_letter_code
_entity_poly.pdbx_strand_id
1 'polypeptide(L)'
;MAEDTSGVLEQFADDAVYKQFLHDDFDAKAVACNAIQDLAISQHLAKLATGISLLDKELHSQVSAHYEDLLAQASGIETLEGALQTMCASIQNLQATSERLQSKVVEPYNKSWTQTAMLARLQQTCDMIRRMGRLFQIVKRMRAQLQGGAKDITKAAQSLSEADQLLEGVDLSGINVVQEELAVLENARQELERQGERMLEKGTESQNQAQVGTALQVLFHLQLLQPRVLQLVRSTLERLRDTVQQALSVGSLDQQATSSFGNRGPGRAAMPVTGSSAAFRAALWTSMDRLVDSVCQACCQIQQLEQVLAKKKDPVTHVVFLQELQKSGHGDILRTFWLSLAEMLSDELARAAAESTFLRQAFEGEYPKLLSLFNGLWKRLEQIEGQTPASGDGEPGVRFLGQEDFKPEEMLCGTLAPLEKAYLSRSLSRLLDAINVALSGSSRESRPSQDDLDGILRAISSELRVASVDSRLCRMVAKNVAQAVHQLAARCEQLAALEGSDALQVNGPATTAQQCNASLLHLLHLFQTQMDTLLSGNAVESPEAASIVRGALKSVETVIQSIVQPLLSAVSQSVEAIILTMHEEDFCTPAVDRMATPDAPCSLYMRELQQFLLHCQNDFFSSWPPAAAVTQGLRDLASRALELLVRHASLVRPLAEGGKMRLAADFAHMEMALAPLGQPLADLGRPYKVLRALRPLLFQSPQHVAQSPMLGDVVPHSLMLHFLFAKAPPELRSPYEAASWSRSRYSKWLDEHTSEKERLVLVRGAMESYVQTVRQRQGKEFAPVYPIMKEILEKAMAQERA
;
A
#
# COMPACT_ATOMS: atom_id res chain seq x y z
N MET A 1 90.47 -62.00 76.76
CA MET A 1 91.57 -61.79 77.71
C MET A 1 92.04 -63.17 78.13
N ALA A 2 92.87 -63.96 77.43
CA ALA A 2 94.02 -63.74 76.56
C ALA A 2 95.16 -62.99 77.27
N GLU A 3 96.00 -63.70 78.04
CA GLU A 3 97.41 -63.30 78.25
C GLU A 3 98.32 -64.43 78.80
N ASP A 4 97.82 -65.49 79.44
CA ASP A 4 98.70 -66.54 79.99
C ASP A 4 99.39 -67.45 78.95
N THR A 5 99.02 -67.36 77.66
CA THR A 5 99.58 -68.23 76.59
C THR A 5 101.05 -67.95 76.24
N SER A 6 101.62 -66.80 76.66
CA SER A 6 102.98 -66.41 76.28
C SER A 6 104.07 -67.26 76.98
N GLY A 7 103.83 -67.72 78.21
CA GLY A 7 104.91 -68.28 79.03
C GLY A 7 105.52 -69.59 78.52
N VAL A 8 104.72 -70.50 77.94
CA VAL A 8 105.19 -71.85 77.57
C VAL A 8 105.82 -71.90 76.18
N LEU A 9 105.29 -71.13 75.23
CA LEU A 9 105.84 -71.07 73.87
C LEU A 9 107.19 -70.35 73.83
N GLU A 10 107.39 -69.33 74.67
CA GLU A 10 108.69 -68.68 74.86
C GLU A 10 109.72 -69.65 75.47
N GLN A 11 109.31 -70.47 76.44
CA GLN A 11 110.20 -71.47 77.05
C GLN A 11 110.71 -72.53 76.05
N PHE A 12 109.95 -72.84 75.00
CA PHE A 12 110.36 -73.82 73.99
C PHE A 12 111.22 -73.21 72.88
N ALA A 13 111.19 -71.88 72.69
CA ALA A 13 112.00 -71.20 71.68
C ALA A 13 113.50 -71.10 72.05
N ASP A 14 113.81 -71.06 73.35
CA ASP A 14 115.18 -70.86 73.87
C ASP A 14 116.03 -72.15 73.97
N ASP A 15 115.42 -73.34 73.99
CA ASP A 15 116.15 -74.61 74.09
C ASP A 15 116.53 -75.15 72.69
N ALA A 16 117.82 -75.41 72.46
CA ALA A 16 118.35 -75.91 71.18
C ALA A 16 117.71 -77.24 70.71
N VAL A 17 117.13 -78.02 71.63
CA VAL A 17 116.39 -79.25 71.31
C VAL A 17 114.92 -78.97 71.00
N TYR A 18 114.24 -78.09 71.75
CA TYR A 18 112.82 -77.81 71.54
C TYR A 18 112.54 -76.89 70.35
N LYS A 19 113.50 -76.02 70.02
CA LYS A 19 113.42 -75.10 68.88
C LYS A 19 113.21 -75.81 67.54
N GLN A 20 113.68 -77.05 67.42
CA GLN A 20 113.50 -77.86 66.21
C GLN A 20 112.02 -78.23 65.99
N PHE A 21 111.20 -78.34 67.04
CA PHE A 21 109.77 -78.68 66.94
C PHE A 21 108.87 -77.49 66.63
N LEU A 22 109.41 -76.28 66.69
CA LEU A 22 108.67 -75.04 66.40
C LEU A 22 108.85 -74.58 64.95
N HIS A 23 109.65 -75.29 64.15
CA HIS A 23 109.84 -74.97 62.74
C HIS A 23 108.69 -75.54 61.89
N ASP A 24 108.14 -74.73 60.98
CA ASP A 24 107.00 -75.13 60.14
C ASP A 24 107.31 -76.32 59.19
N ASP A 25 108.58 -76.52 58.83
CA ASP A 25 109.06 -77.62 57.97
C ASP A 25 109.64 -78.81 58.78
N PHE A 26 109.08 -79.07 59.96
CA PHE A 26 109.53 -80.14 60.85
C PHE A 26 109.32 -81.54 60.24
N ASP A 27 110.40 -82.16 59.78
CA ASP A 27 110.42 -83.58 59.37
C ASP A 27 110.91 -84.46 60.53
N ALA A 28 109.94 -85.11 61.19
CA ALA A 28 110.17 -86.01 62.31
C ALA A 28 111.18 -87.14 61.98
N LYS A 29 111.26 -87.56 60.71
CA LYS A 29 112.20 -88.62 60.31
C LYS A 29 113.62 -88.10 60.19
N ALA A 30 113.80 -86.89 59.64
CA ALA A 30 115.12 -86.27 59.47
C ALA A 30 115.79 -86.01 60.84
N VAL A 31 115.01 -85.51 61.81
CA VAL A 31 115.48 -85.28 63.19
C VAL A 31 115.82 -86.60 63.88
N ALA A 32 114.97 -87.63 63.75
CA ALA A 32 115.25 -88.95 64.31
C ALA A 32 116.51 -89.58 63.72
N CYS A 33 116.76 -89.42 62.41
CA CYS A 33 117.97 -89.93 61.77
C CYS A 33 119.25 -89.20 62.24
N ASN A 34 119.22 -87.87 62.35
CA ASN A 34 120.36 -87.11 62.89
C ASN A 34 120.65 -87.47 64.35
N ALA A 35 119.61 -87.65 65.17
CA ALA A 35 119.75 -88.07 66.55
C ALA A 35 120.29 -89.50 66.71
N ILE A 36 120.14 -90.37 65.70
CA ILE A 36 120.73 -91.72 65.70
C ILE A 36 122.21 -91.68 65.28
N GLN A 37 122.62 -90.72 64.44
CA GLN A 37 124.02 -90.53 64.07
C GLN A 37 124.86 -89.95 65.22
N ASP A 38 124.26 -89.11 66.06
CA ASP A 38 124.88 -88.69 67.32
C ASP A 38 124.71 -89.78 68.38
N LEU A 39 125.82 -90.27 68.96
CA LEU A 39 125.86 -91.32 69.99
C LEU A 39 125.26 -90.90 71.38
N ALA A 40 124.19 -90.09 71.43
CA ALA A 40 123.59 -89.55 72.65
C ALA A 40 122.03 -89.56 72.69
N ILE A 41 121.38 -90.61 72.17
CA ILE A 41 119.91 -90.73 72.04
C ILE A 41 119.12 -90.61 73.37
N SER A 42 119.66 -91.08 74.50
CA SER A 42 118.90 -91.14 75.76
C SER A 42 118.63 -89.78 76.40
N GLN A 43 119.46 -88.77 76.14
CA GLN A 43 119.28 -87.41 76.68
C GLN A 43 118.17 -86.64 75.96
N HIS A 44 117.95 -86.87 74.66
CA HIS A 44 116.92 -86.17 73.89
C HIS A 44 115.50 -86.63 74.22
N LEU A 45 115.27 -87.92 74.45
CA LEU A 45 113.94 -88.46 74.78
C LEU A 45 113.42 -88.00 76.15
N ALA A 46 114.30 -87.87 77.14
CA ALA A 46 113.91 -87.42 78.47
C ALA A 46 113.39 -85.97 78.47
N LYS A 47 114.02 -85.08 77.68
CA LYS A 47 113.56 -83.71 77.49
C LYS A 47 112.16 -83.65 76.87
N LEU A 48 111.91 -84.39 75.80
CA LEU A 48 110.62 -84.38 75.08
C LEU A 48 109.39 -84.72 75.96
N ALA A 49 109.54 -85.68 76.87
CA ALA A 49 108.47 -86.09 77.78
C ALA A 49 108.04 -84.95 78.73
N THR A 50 108.99 -84.16 79.21
CA THR A 50 108.70 -82.98 80.06
C THR A 50 107.89 -81.92 79.33
N GLY A 51 108.11 -81.73 78.03
CA GLY A 51 107.41 -80.73 77.23
C GLY A 51 105.91 -81.04 77.03
N ILE A 52 105.58 -82.31 76.77
CA ILE A 52 104.19 -82.74 76.50
C ILE A 52 103.28 -82.51 77.72
N SER A 53 103.78 -82.81 78.92
CA SER A 53 102.99 -82.66 80.15
C SER A 53 102.58 -81.21 80.45
N LEU A 54 103.31 -80.23 79.93
CA LEU A 54 103.07 -78.82 80.17
C LEU A 54 101.91 -78.30 79.30
N LEU A 55 101.78 -78.79 78.06
CA LEU A 55 100.76 -78.37 77.09
C LEU A 55 99.36 -78.87 77.45
N ASP A 56 99.26 -80.11 77.95
CA ASP A 56 97.97 -80.77 78.21
C ASP A 56 97.18 -80.09 79.33
N LYS A 57 97.89 -79.47 80.28
CA LYS A 57 97.30 -78.80 81.45
C LYS A 57 96.56 -77.50 81.09
N GLU A 58 97.04 -76.80 80.07
CA GLU A 58 96.50 -75.50 79.67
C GLU A 58 95.22 -75.62 78.84
N LEU A 59 95.14 -76.64 77.96
CA LEU A 59 93.98 -76.90 77.10
C LEU A 59 92.68 -77.15 77.88
N HIS A 60 92.77 -77.83 79.02
CA HIS A 60 91.61 -78.17 79.84
C HIS A 60 90.94 -76.95 80.50
N SER A 61 91.73 -75.91 80.82
CA SER A 61 91.24 -74.68 81.45
C SER A 61 90.28 -73.91 80.55
N GLN A 62 90.61 -73.81 79.25
CA GLN A 62 89.86 -73.01 78.29
C GLN A 62 88.48 -73.57 77.94
N VAL A 63 88.36 -74.89 77.79
CA VAL A 63 87.10 -75.53 77.37
C VAL A 63 86.03 -75.40 78.47
N SER A 64 86.44 -75.39 79.73
CA SER A 64 85.50 -75.35 80.87
C SER A 64 84.80 -74.00 81.03
N ALA A 65 85.34 -72.91 80.47
CA ALA A 65 84.83 -71.56 80.69
C ALA A 65 83.64 -71.15 79.78
N HIS A 66 83.35 -71.86 78.69
CA HIS A 66 82.48 -71.35 77.60
C HIS A 66 81.29 -72.26 77.16
N TYR A 67 80.79 -73.16 78.02
CA TYR A 67 79.77 -74.16 77.63
C TYR A 67 78.30 -73.66 77.53
N GLU A 68 77.84 -72.76 78.41
CA GLU A 68 76.40 -72.43 78.50
C GLU A 68 75.87 -71.57 77.34
N ASP A 69 76.68 -70.63 76.82
CA ASP A 69 76.26 -69.73 75.74
C ASP A 69 75.98 -70.47 74.41
N LEU A 70 76.64 -71.62 74.19
CA LEU A 70 76.52 -72.38 72.96
C LEU A 70 75.16 -73.10 72.84
N LEU A 71 74.53 -73.45 73.97
CA LEU A 71 73.24 -74.15 73.99
C LEU A 71 72.04 -73.23 73.73
N ALA A 72 72.08 -71.99 74.22
CA ALA A 72 70.98 -71.04 74.03
C ALA A 72 70.75 -70.69 72.56
N GLN A 73 71.83 -70.53 71.78
CA GLN A 73 71.76 -70.19 70.35
C GLN A 73 71.14 -71.31 69.49
N ALA A 74 71.23 -72.57 69.90
CA ALA A 74 70.63 -73.68 69.16
C ALA A 74 69.09 -73.69 69.21
N SER A 75 68.51 -73.34 70.36
CA SER A 75 67.05 -73.36 70.56
C SER A 75 66.29 -72.27 69.78
N GLY A 76 66.89 -71.08 69.63
CA GLY A 76 66.28 -69.97 68.88
C GLY A 76 66.13 -70.28 67.39
N ILE A 77 67.04 -71.06 66.82
CA ILE A 77 67.04 -71.44 65.41
C ILE A 77 65.82 -72.32 65.08
N GLU A 78 65.46 -73.25 65.95
CA GLU A 78 64.36 -74.19 65.71
C GLU A 78 62.98 -73.49 65.66
N THR A 79 62.76 -72.49 66.52
CA THR A 79 61.49 -71.72 66.51
C THR A 79 61.34 -70.85 65.27
N LEU A 80 62.44 -70.27 64.77
CA LEU A 80 62.43 -69.47 63.54
C LEU A 80 62.16 -70.35 62.31
N GLU A 81 62.70 -71.56 62.29
CA GLU A 81 62.46 -72.55 61.24
C GLU A 81 60.98 -72.94 61.14
N GLY A 82 60.30 -73.14 62.27
CA GLY A 82 58.86 -73.42 62.31
C GLY A 82 58.00 -72.27 61.77
N ALA A 83 58.30 -71.02 62.15
CA ALA A 83 57.59 -69.85 61.62
C ALA A 83 57.81 -69.69 60.10
N LEU A 84 59.04 -69.89 59.63
CA LEU A 84 59.36 -69.87 58.19
C LEU A 84 58.60 -70.96 57.42
N GLN A 85 58.48 -72.18 57.96
CA GLN A 85 57.69 -73.24 57.30
C GLN A 85 56.21 -72.88 57.15
N THR A 86 55.58 -72.33 58.19
CA THR A 86 54.15 -71.92 58.11
C THR A 86 53.91 -70.78 57.13
N MET A 87 54.84 -69.83 57.05
CA MET A 87 54.78 -68.72 56.12
C MET A 87 54.98 -69.21 54.67
N CYS A 88 55.94 -70.13 54.44
CA CYS A 88 56.13 -70.78 53.15
C CYS A 88 54.88 -71.54 52.69
N ALA A 89 54.24 -72.31 53.57
CA ALA A 89 53.00 -73.02 53.25
C ALA A 89 51.84 -72.06 52.91
N SER A 90 51.74 -70.94 53.61
CA SER A 90 50.70 -69.92 53.36
C SER A 90 50.92 -69.21 52.01
N ILE A 91 52.17 -68.88 51.67
CA ILE A 91 52.53 -68.30 50.37
C ILE A 91 52.23 -69.29 49.24
N GLN A 92 52.58 -70.57 49.40
CA GLN A 92 52.27 -71.60 48.40
C GLN A 92 50.77 -71.76 48.18
N ASN A 93 49.96 -71.76 49.24
CA ASN A 93 48.50 -71.82 49.12
C ASN A 93 47.93 -70.57 48.43
N LEU A 94 48.44 -69.37 48.76
CA LEU A 94 47.99 -68.14 48.12
C LEU A 94 48.36 -68.12 46.62
N GLN A 95 49.56 -68.59 46.27
CA GLN A 95 49.97 -68.77 44.88
C GLN A 95 49.04 -69.76 44.15
N ALA A 96 48.76 -70.92 44.75
CA ALA A 96 47.85 -71.91 44.16
C ALA A 96 46.41 -71.37 43.98
N THR A 97 45.91 -70.58 44.94
CA THR A 97 44.58 -69.96 44.81
C THR A 97 44.54 -68.87 43.74
N SER A 98 45.63 -68.10 43.58
CA SER A 98 45.79 -67.10 42.52
C SER A 98 45.82 -67.76 41.13
N GLU A 99 46.63 -68.81 40.96
CA GLU A 99 46.69 -69.61 39.73
C GLU A 99 45.32 -70.24 39.40
N ARG A 100 44.58 -70.68 40.42
CA ARG A 100 43.21 -71.18 40.26
C ARG A 100 42.20 -70.10 39.88
N LEU A 101 42.33 -68.88 40.41
CA LEU A 101 41.47 -67.75 40.03
C LEU A 101 41.77 -67.29 38.60
N GLN A 102 43.05 -67.27 38.23
CA GLN A 102 43.49 -66.97 36.86
C GLN A 102 42.90 -67.96 35.86
N SER A 103 43.03 -69.25 36.11
CA SER A 103 42.50 -70.30 35.23
C SER A 103 40.97 -70.39 35.21
N LYS A 104 40.28 -70.14 36.34
CA LYS A 104 38.81 -70.27 36.40
C LYS A 104 38.02 -69.02 36.03
N VAL A 105 38.62 -67.83 36.08
CA VAL A 105 37.91 -66.56 35.86
C VAL A 105 38.53 -65.76 34.74
N VAL A 106 39.84 -65.50 34.79
CA VAL A 106 40.53 -64.64 33.82
C VAL A 106 40.60 -65.31 32.44
N GLU A 107 40.99 -66.58 32.37
CA GLU A 107 41.06 -67.30 31.09
C GLU A 107 39.67 -67.44 30.41
N PRO A 108 38.59 -67.85 31.10
CA PRO A 108 37.25 -67.91 30.50
C PRO A 108 36.71 -66.54 30.12
N TYR A 109 36.99 -65.49 30.91
CA TYR A 109 36.61 -64.12 30.56
C TYR A 109 37.31 -63.67 29.27
N ASN A 110 38.63 -63.85 29.17
CA ASN A 110 39.39 -63.51 27.97
C ASN A 110 38.91 -64.32 26.75
N LYS A 111 38.60 -65.60 26.94
CA LYS A 111 38.02 -66.45 25.89
C LYS A 111 36.62 -65.98 25.45
N SER A 112 35.76 -65.61 26.39
CA SER A 112 34.41 -65.07 26.10
C SER A 112 34.49 -63.70 25.42
N TRP A 113 35.38 -62.82 25.90
CA TRP A 113 35.63 -61.52 25.31
C TRP A 113 36.12 -61.64 23.86
N THR A 114 37.11 -62.48 23.61
CA THR A 114 37.63 -62.74 22.26
C THR A 114 36.58 -63.35 21.34
N GLN A 115 35.77 -64.31 21.82
CA GLN A 115 34.66 -64.86 21.05
C GLN A 115 33.58 -63.82 20.74
N THR A 116 33.24 -62.96 21.69
CA THR A 116 32.26 -61.88 21.51
C THR A 116 32.78 -60.83 20.52
N ALA A 117 34.05 -60.45 20.62
CA ALA A 117 34.71 -59.57 19.66
C ALA A 117 34.78 -60.21 18.26
N MET A 118 35.07 -61.51 18.17
CA MET A 118 35.05 -62.24 16.90
C MET A 118 33.64 -62.26 16.30
N LEU A 119 32.61 -62.54 17.09
CA LEU A 119 31.22 -62.53 16.64
C LEU A 119 30.79 -61.15 16.15
N ALA A 120 31.11 -60.09 16.90
CA ALA A 120 30.81 -58.71 16.52
C ALA A 120 31.48 -58.33 15.19
N ARG A 121 32.78 -58.67 15.02
CA ARG A 121 33.52 -58.44 13.76
C ARG A 121 32.93 -59.25 12.61
N LEU A 122 32.55 -60.50 12.85
CA LEU A 122 31.95 -61.37 11.83
C LEU A 122 30.58 -60.82 11.39
N GLN A 123 29.76 -60.36 12.33
CA GLN A 123 28.46 -59.77 12.03
C GLN A 123 28.59 -58.47 11.23
N GLN A 124 29.50 -57.56 11.64
CA GLN A 124 29.82 -56.35 10.86
C GLN A 124 30.30 -56.70 9.45
N THR A 125 31.14 -57.74 9.31
CA THR A 125 31.64 -58.19 8.01
C THR A 125 30.52 -58.76 7.13
N CYS A 126 29.63 -59.59 7.68
CA CYS A 126 28.48 -60.11 6.97
C CYS A 126 27.52 -59.01 6.52
N ASP A 127 27.26 -58.03 7.38
CA ASP A 127 26.40 -56.89 7.03
C ASP A 127 27.04 -56.03 5.95
N MET A 128 28.35 -55.82 5.98
CA MET A 128 29.10 -55.15 4.92
C MET A 128 28.97 -55.88 3.57
N ILE A 129 29.19 -57.20 3.56
CA ILE A 129 29.06 -58.04 2.35
C ILE A 129 27.62 -57.99 1.80
N ARG A 130 26.61 -58.05 2.67
CA ARG A 130 25.20 -57.93 2.24
C ARG A 130 24.89 -56.57 1.61
N ARG A 131 25.40 -55.49 2.21
CA ARG A 131 25.27 -54.13 1.66
C ARG A 131 25.96 -54.00 0.30
N MET A 132 27.19 -54.49 0.19
CA MET A 132 27.92 -54.54 -1.09
C MET A 132 27.17 -55.35 -2.15
N GLY A 133 26.64 -56.53 -1.79
CA GLY A 133 25.85 -57.37 -2.69
C GLY A 133 24.59 -56.67 -3.21
N ARG A 134 23.87 -55.94 -2.34
CA ARG A 134 22.72 -55.11 -2.74
C ARG A 134 23.14 -53.95 -3.63
N LEU A 135 24.24 -53.27 -3.31
CA LEU A 135 24.80 -52.19 -4.11
C LEU A 135 25.10 -52.67 -5.54
N PHE A 136 25.81 -53.80 -5.71
CA PHE A 136 26.10 -54.37 -7.04
C PHE A 136 24.83 -54.69 -7.83
N GLN A 137 23.79 -55.22 -7.18
CA GLN A 137 22.51 -55.50 -7.83
C GLN A 137 21.82 -54.22 -8.31
N ILE A 138 21.86 -53.15 -7.51
CA ILE A 138 21.28 -51.86 -7.86
C ILE A 138 22.06 -51.19 -8.98
N VAL A 139 23.40 -51.18 -8.94
CA VAL A 139 24.21 -50.60 -10.02
C VAL A 139 24.02 -51.36 -11.33
N LYS A 140 23.94 -52.71 -11.29
CA LYS A 140 23.62 -53.52 -12.47
C LYS A 140 22.24 -53.17 -13.05
N ARG A 141 21.23 -53.01 -12.19
CA ARG A 141 19.87 -52.61 -12.59
C ARG A 141 19.84 -51.20 -13.17
N MET A 142 20.54 -50.25 -12.54
CA MET A 142 20.65 -48.86 -12.97
C MET A 142 21.32 -48.75 -14.34
N ARG A 143 22.43 -49.46 -14.58
CA ARG A 143 23.10 -49.48 -15.89
C ARG A 143 22.16 -49.92 -17.01
N ALA A 144 21.35 -50.96 -16.77
CA ALA A 144 20.36 -51.43 -17.74
C ALA A 144 19.25 -50.39 -17.99
N GLN A 145 18.80 -49.68 -16.95
CA GLN A 145 17.78 -48.63 -17.05
C GLN A 145 18.28 -47.38 -17.77
N LEU A 146 19.56 -46.99 -17.59
CA LEU A 146 20.18 -45.88 -18.31
C LEU A 146 20.30 -46.16 -19.82
N GLN A 147 20.50 -47.41 -20.22
CA GLN A 147 20.53 -47.82 -21.63
C GLN A 147 19.12 -47.80 -22.29
N GLY A 148 18.05 -47.84 -21.49
CA GLY A 148 16.66 -47.78 -21.95
C GLY A 148 16.20 -46.40 -22.45
N GLY A 149 17.04 -45.37 -22.32
CA GLY A 149 16.77 -44.01 -22.81
C GLY A 149 15.63 -43.31 -22.07
N ALA A 150 14.98 -42.35 -22.74
CA ALA A 150 14.05 -41.38 -22.13
C ALA A 150 12.85 -41.98 -21.35
N LYS A 151 12.47 -43.23 -21.63
CA LYS A 151 11.34 -43.90 -20.96
C LYS A 151 11.70 -44.48 -19.59
N ASP A 152 12.99 -44.77 -19.34
CA ASP A 152 13.45 -45.43 -18.13
C ASP A 152 14.33 -44.54 -17.23
N ILE A 153 14.53 -43.26 -17.59
CA ILE A 153 15.30 -42.28 -16.80
C ILE A 153 14.73 -42.12 -15.39
N THR A 154 13.40 -42.11 -15.22
CA THR A 154 12.76 -42.00 -13.89
C THR A 154 13.08 -43.21 -13.01
N LYS A 155 13.12 -44.42 -13.59
CA LYS A 155 13.48 -45.65 -12.87
C LYS A 155 14.97 -45.70 -12.53
N ALA A 156 15.82 -45.18 -13.43
CA ALA A 156 17.24 -45.04 -13.15
C ALA A 156 17.49 -44.07 -11.98
N ALA A 157 16.79 -42.94 -11.94
CA ALA A 157 16.85 -41.99 -10.83
C ALA A 157 16.33 -42.60 -9.51
N GLN A 158 15.27 -43.41 -9.56
CA GLN A 158 14.80 -44.17 -8.40
C GLN A 158 15.85 -45.18 -7.90
N SER A 159 16.47 -45.96 -8.79
CA SER A 159 17.55 -46.88 -8.42
C SER A 159 18.75 -46.15 -7.81
N LEU A 160 19.05 -44.92 -8.26
CA LEU A 160 20.10 -44.10 -7.67
C LEU A 160 19.74 -43.61 -6.27
N SER A 161 18.49 -43.17 -6.05
CA SER A 161 17.98 -42.79 -4.72
C SER A 161 18.05 -43.97 -3.73
N GLU A 162 17.68 -45.18 -4.17
CA GLU A 162 17.84 -46.41 -3.38
C GLU A 162 19.31 -46.71 -3.06
N ALA A 163 20.23 -46.43 -4.00
CA ALA A 163 21.67 -46.58 -3.75
C ALA A 163 22.18 -45.57 -2.72
N ASP A 164 21.79 -44.30 -2.82
CA ASP A 164 22.15 -43.24 -1.88
C ASP A 164 21.66 -43.58 -0.46
N GLN A 165 20.42 -44.04 -0.30
CA GLN A 165 19.88 -44.49 1.00
C GLN A 165 20.65 -45.67 1.60
N LEU A 166 21.17 -46.59 0.77
CA LEU A 166 21.98 -47.72 1.25
C LEU A 166 23.38 -47.31 1.70
N LEU A 167 23.90 -46.22 1.12
CA LEU A 167 25.21 -45.63 1.44
C LEU A 167 25.12 -44.66 2.63
N GLU A 168 23.93 -44.24 3.02
CA GLU A 168 23.72 -43.32 4.14
C GLU A 168 24.26 -43.90 5.47
N GLY A 169 25.26 -43.22 6.06
CA GLY A 169 25.85 -43.58 7.35
C GLY A 169 26.91 -44.70 7.32
N VAL A 170 27.36 -45.17 6.15
CA VAL A 170 28.43 -46.18 6.03
C VAL A 170 29.50 -45.73 5.03
N ASP A 171 30.73 -45.60 5.52
CA ASP A 171 31.87 -45.35 4.64
C ASP A 171 32.38 -46.66 4.03
N LEU A 172 32.19 -46.81 2.71
CA LEU A 172 32.73 -47.92 1.92
C LEU A 172 34.02 -47.53 1.17
N SER A 173 34.57 -46.34 1.45
CA SER A 173 35.81 -45.88 0.83
C SER A 173 36.99 -46.78 1.21
N GLY A 174 37.88 -47.03 0.23
CA GLY A 174 39.05 -47.91 0.41
C GLY A 174 38.85 -49.38 0.03
N ILE A 175 37.63 -49.82 -0.31
CA ILE A 175 37.41 -51.15 -0.89
C ILE A 175 37.46 -51.07 -2.43
N ASN A 176 38.56 -51.56 -3.03
CA ASN A 176 38.81 -51.47 -4.48
C ASN A 176 37.63 -51.91 -5.37
N VAL A 177 36.95 -53.00 -4.99
CA VAL A 177 35.82 -53.58 -5.77
C VAL A 177 34.58 -52.68 -5.75
N VAL A 178 34.39 -51.88 -4.69
CA VAL A 178 33.25 -50.97 -4.55
C VAL A 178 33.57 -49.61 -5.17
N GLN A 179 34.84 -49.22 -5.21
CA GLN A 179 35.28 -47.93 -5.72
C GLN A 179 34.95 -47.72 -7.20
N GLU A 180 35.09 -48.77 -8.03
CA GLU A 180 34.66 -48.73 -9.44
C GLU A 180 33.15 -48.51 -9.58
N GLU A 181 32.35 -49.15 -8.73
CA GLU A 181 30.88 -49.03 -8.77
C GLU A 181 30.39 -47.69 -8.19
N LEU A 182 31.07 -47.15 -7.17
CA LEU A 182 30.82 -45.79 -6.67
C LEU A 182 31.11 -44.73 -7.74
N ALA A 183 32.21 -44.87 -8.48
CA ALA A 183 32.51 -43.98 -9.61
C ALA A 183 31.43 -44.06 -10.70
N VAL A 184 30.85 -45.24 -10.93
CA VAL A 184 29.72 -45.39 -11.86
C VAL A 184 28.46 -44.72 -11.34
N LEU A 185 28.17 -44.80 -10.03
CA LEU A 185 27.04 -44.11 -9.41
C LEU A 185 27.18 -42.59 -9.51
N GLU A 186 28.37 -42.04 -9.28
CA GLU A 186 28.64 -40.61 -9.44
C GLU A 186 28.46 -40.16 -10.90
N ASN A 187 29.01 -40.91 -11.87
CA ASN A 187 28.84 -40.60 -13.29
C ASN A 187 27.36 -40.70 -13.72
N ALA A 188 26.63 -41.69 -13.22
CA ALA A 188 25.21 -41.84 -13.48
C ALA A 188 24.39 -40.69 -12.89
N ARG A 189 24.75 -40.22 -11.69
CA ARG A 189 24.14 -39.05 -11.05
C ARG A 189 24.30 -37.80 -11.91
N GLN A 190 25.52 -37.50 -12.35
CA GLN A 190 25.80 -36.35 -13.21
C GLN A 190 25.06 -36.42 -14.55
N GLU A 191 25.00 -37.61 -15.17
CA GLU A 191 24.29 -37.77 -16.45
C GLU A 191 22.77 -37.64 -16.28
N LEU A 192 22.19 -38.20 -15.22
CA LEU A 192 20.76 -38.06 -14.91
C LEU A 192 20.38 -36.62 -14.57
N GLU A 193 21.23 -35.91 -13.84
CA GLU A 193 21.04 -34.49 -13.53
C GLU A 193 21.02 -33.66 -14.82
N ARG A 194 22.04 -33.83 -15.68
CA ARG A 194 22.14 -33.14 -16.97
C ARG A 194 20.97 -33.48 -17.91
N GLN A 195 20.52 -34.73 -17.92
CA GLN A 195 19.35 -35.13 -18.71
C GLN A 195 18.05 -34.53 -18.14
N GLY A 196 17.89 -34.53 -16.81
CA GLY A 196 16.76 -33.93 -16.11
C GLY A 196 16.64 -32.44 -16.40
N GLU A 197 17.73 -31.68 -16.30
CA GLU A 197 17.78 -30.25 -16.64
C GLU A 197 17.38 -29.98 -18.09
N ARG A 198 17.99 -30.67 -19.04
CA ARG A 198 17.68 -30.48 -20.47
C ARG A 198 16.25 -30.86 -20.81
N MET A 199 15.73 -31.91 -20.17
CA MET A 199 14.34 -32.31 -20.35
C MET A 199 13.40 -31.27 -19.76
N LEU A 200 13.76 -30.65 -18.63
CA LEU A 200 12.98 -29.59 -18.01
C LEU A 200 12.99 -28.32 -18.86
N GLU A 201 14.15 -27.85 -19.31
CA GLU A 201 14.30 -26.67 -20.18
C GLU A 201 13.50 -26.84 -21.48
N LYS A 202 13.76 -27.92 -22.23
CA LYS A 202 13.03 -28.21 -23.48
C LYS A 202 11.54 -28.43 -23.24
N GLY A 203 11.17 -29.09 -22.14
CA GLY A 203 9.78 -29.33 -21.79
C GLY A 203 9.04 -28.03 -21.50
N THR A 204 9.71 -27.08 -20.86
CA THR A 204 9.17 -25.76 -20.53
C THR A 204 9.08 -24.88 -21.78
N GLU A 205 10.10 -24.88 -22.64
CA GLU A 205 10.10 -24.16 -23.92
C GLU A 205 9.02 -24.67 -24.89
N SER A 206 8.87 -25.99 -25.01
CA SER A 206 7.89 -26.65 -25.88
C SER A 206 6.49 -26.77 -25.27
N GLN A 207 6.29 -26.29 -24.04
CA GLN A 207 5.03 -26.37 -23.31
C GLN A 207 4.48 -27.81 -23.15
N ASN A 208 5.38 -28.81 -23.09
CA ASN A 208 5.02 -30.22 -23.02
C ASN A 208 4.94 -30.70 -21.56
N GLN A 209 3.71 -30.74 -21.02
CA GLN A 209 3.44 -31.15 -19.63
C GLN A 209 3.97 -32.55 -19.26
N ALA A 210 3.96 -33.49 -20.22
CA ALA A 210 4.44 -34.85 -19.96
C ALA A 210 5.97 -34.88 -19.77
N GLN A 211 6.70 -34.11 -20.58
CA GLN A 211 8.14 -33.99 -20.49
C GLN A 211 8.57 -33.24 -19.23
N VAL A 212 7.91 -32.12 -18.90
CA VAL A 212 8.12 -31.39 -17.64
C VAL A 212 7.86 -32.30 -16.43
N GLY A 213 6.76 -33.05 -16.44
CA GLY A 213 6.45 -33.98 -15.35
C GLY A 213 7.48 -35.09 -15.18
N THR A 214 8.01 -35.62 -16.28
CA THR A 214 9.08 -36.64 -16.24
C THR A 214 10.38 -36.05 -15.70
N ALA A 215 10.75 -34.84 -16.13
CA ALA A 215 11.94 -34.15 -15.65
C ALA A 215 11.86 -33.81 -14.15
N LEU A 216 10.73 -33.28 -13.70
CA LEU A 216 10.49 -32.99 -12.27
C LEU A 216 10.55 -34.24 -11.41
N GLN A 217 10.04 -35.38 -11.92
CA GLN A 217 10.14 -36.65 -11.21
C GLN A 217 11.59 -37.10 -11.07
N VAL A 218 12.42 -37.00 -12.12
CA VAL A 218 13.86 -37.30 -12.04
C VAL A 218 14.54 -36.42 -10.98
N LEU A 219 14.28 -35.11 -11.01
CA LEU A 219 14.86 -34.15 -10.07
C LEU A 219 14.40 -34.37 -8.63
N PHE A 220 13.18 -34.86 -8.42
CA PHE A 220 12.67 -35.23 -7.08
C PHE A 220 13.47 -36.42 -6.50
N HIS A 221 13.67 -37.48 -7.27
CA HIS A 221 14.44 -38.65 -6.82
C HIS A 221 15.92 -38.33 -6.54
N LEU A 222 16.47 -37.32 -7.24
CA LEU A 222 17.82 -36.80 -7.00
C LEU A 222 17.92 -35.81 -5.83
N GLN A 223 16.79 -35.46 -5.18
CA GLN A 223 16.69 -34.41 -4.16
C GLN A 223 17.13 -33.01 -4.66
N LEU A 224 17.00 -32.74 -5.96
CA LEU A 224 17.40 -31.49 -6.63
C LEU A 224 16.21 -30.67 -7.14
N LEU A 225 14.98 -31.00 -6.72
CA LEU A 225 13.76 -30.36 -7.20
C LEU A 225 13.75 -28.84 -6.93
N GLN A 226 13.92 -28.42 -5.67
CA GLN A 226 13.88 -27.02 -5.26
C GLN A 226 14.93 -26.14 -5.97
N PRO A 227 16.25 -26.44 -5.90
CA PRO A 227 17.26 -25.56 -6.49
C PRO A 227 17.09 -25.41 -8.01
N ARG A 228 16.70 -26.48 -8.72
CA ARG A 228 16.56 -26.45 -10.18
C ARG A 228 15.29 -25.78 -10.66
N VAL A 229 14.16 -25.95 -9.96
CA VAL A 229 12.93 -25.19 -10.25
C VAL A 229 13.15 -23.69 -10.04
N LEU A 230 13.77 -23.29 -8.94
CA LEU A 230 14.08 -21.87 -8.68
C LEU A 230 15.09 -21.31 -9.70
N GLN A 231 16.08 -22.09 -10.11
CA GLN A 231 17.02 -21.69 -11.16
C GLN A 231 16.32 -21.47 -12.51
N LEU A 232 15.36 -22.32 -12.87
CA LEU A 232 14.57 -22.15 -14.10
C LEU A 232 13.71 -20.89 -14.07
N VAL A 233 13.09 -20.58 -12.92
CA VAL A 233 12.30 -19.35 -12.74
C VAL A 233 13.20 -18.11 -12.81
N ARG A 234 14.42 -18.19 -12.25
CA ARG A 234 15.42 -17.11 -12.36
C ARG A 234 15.93 -16.94 -13.80
N SER A 235 16.27 -18.02 -14.49
CA SER A 235 16.80 -17.96 -15.86
C SER A 235 15.75 -17.46 -16.86
N THR A 236 14.47 -17.81 -16.67
CA THR A 236 13.37 -17.26 -17.45
C THR A 236 13.18 -15.76 -17.22
N LEU A 237 13.33 -15.29 -15.97
CA LEU A 237 13.30 -13.87 -15.63
C LEU A 237 14.52 -13.12 -16.19
N GLU A 238 15.73 -13.67 -16.11
CA GLU A 238 16.96 -13.08 -16.67
C GLU A 238 16.87 -12.95 -18.19
N ARG A 239 16.45 -14.00 -18.90
CA ARG A 239 16.21 -13.95 -20.35
C ARG A 239 15.19 -12.88 -20.73
N LEU A 240 14.15 -12.71 -19.91
CA LEU A 240 13.14 -11.68 -20.13
C LEU A 240 13.70 -10.28 -19.88
N ARG A 241 14.51 -10.09 -18.83
CA ARG A 241 15.23 -8.83 -18.58
C ARG A 241 16.12 -8.46 -19.77
N ASP A 242 16.88 -9.40 -20.32
CA ASP A 242 17.71 -9.14 -21.50
C ASP A 242 16.86 -8.75 -22.71
N THR A 243 15.69 -9.37 -22.88
CA THR A 243 14.74 -9.03 -23.95
C THR A 243 14.16 -7.63 -23.75
N VAL A 244 13.81 -7.23 -22.52
CA VAL A 244 13.36 -5.87 -22.17
C VAL A 244 14.46 -4.84 -22.47
N GLN A 245 15.70 -5.11 -22.04
CA GLN A 245 16.85 -4.22 -22.27
C GLN A 245 17.14 -4.06 -23.76
N GLN A 246 17.11 -5.14 -24.53
CA GLN A 246 17.26 -5.08 -25.97
C GLN A 246 16.12 -4.28 -26.60
N ALA A 247 14.87 -4.53 -26.21
CA ALA A 247 13.70 -3.85 -26.75
C ALA A 247 13.68 -2.33 -26.49
N LEU A 248 14.26 -1.89 -25.37
CA LEU A 248 14.35 -0.48 -24.95
C LEU A 248 15.67 0.19 -25.36
N SER A 249 16.63 -0.54 -25.94
CA SER A 249 17.93 0.02 -26.31
C SER A 249 17.84 0.92 -27.56
N VAL A 250 18.29 2.17 -27.43
CA VAL A 250 18.25 3.17 -28.53
C VAL A 250 19.00 2.67 -29.77
N GLY A 251 20.13 1.98 -29.59
CA GLY A 251 20.95 1.47 -30.71
C GLY A 251 20.27 0.36 -31.53
N SER A 252 19.49 -0.52 -30.89
CA SER A 252 18.74 -1.56 -31.62
C SER A 252 17.53 -0.96 -32.35
N LEU A 253 16.85 0.01 -31.71
CA LEU A 253 15.72 0.72 -32.26
C LEU A 253 16.10 1.56 -33.50
N ASP A 254 17.27 2.20 -33.47
CA ASP A 254 17.80 2.94 -34.62
C ASP A 254 18.18 2.02 -35.80
N GLN A 255 18.75 0.84 -35.53
CA GLN A 255 19.00 -0.17 -36.56
C GLN A 255 17.70 -0.74 -37.15
N GLN A 256 16.67 -0.92 -36.32
CA GLN A 256 15.36 -1.40 -36.77
C GLN A 256 14.61 -0.32 -37.58
N ALA A 257 14.73 0.95 -37.19
CA ALA A 257 14.16 2.09 -37.91
C ALA A 257 14.83 2.29 -39.28
N THR A 258 16.14 2.05 -39.38
CA THR A 258 16.90 2.19 -40.63
C THR A 258 16.71 1.02 -41.59
N SER A 259 16.52 -0.20 -41.10
CA SER A 259 16.25 -1.39 -41.93
C SER A 259 14.84 -1.43 -42.53
N SER A 260 13.86 -0.74 -41.91
CA SER A 260 12.49 -0.64 -42.43
C SER A 260 12.35 0.25 -43.66
N PHE A 261 13.32 1.12 -43.94
CA PHE A 261 13.43 1.86 -45.20
C PHE A 261 14.40 1.11 -46.13
N GLY A 262 13.84 0.25 -46.99
CA GLY A 262 14.58 -0.71 -47.81
C GLY A 262 15.84 -0.20 -48.51
N ASN A 263 16.82 -1.11 -48.65
CA ASN A 263 18.03 -1.07 -49.47
C ASN A 263 18.23 0.25 -50.25
N ARG A 264 18.82 1.25 -49.60
CA ARG A 264 19.43 2.38 -50.32
C ARG A 264 20.84 1.98 -50.73
N GLY A 265 21.11 2.06 -52.03
CA GLY A 265 22.38 1.67 -52.64
C GLY A 265 23.60 2.43 -52.10
N PRO A 266 24.81 1.95 -52.45
CA PRO A 266 26.06 2.45 -51.87
C PRO A 266 26.25 3.94 -52.21
N GLY A 267 26.46 4.80 -51.21
CA GLY A 267 26.82 6.20 -51.40
C GLY A 267 25.87 7.26 -50.82
N ARG A 268 24.74 6.88 -50.20
CA ARG A 268 23.95 7.80 -49.36
C ARG A 268 24.26 7.54 -47.89
N ALA A 269 25.05 8.41 -47.27
CA ALA A 269 25.33 8.36 -45.84
C ALA A 269 24.01 8.27 -45.05
N ALA A 270 23.88 7.24 -44.22
CA ALA A 270 22.81 7.13 -43.24
C ALA A 270 22.97 8.29 -42.26
N MET A 271 22.25 9.38 -42.49
CA MET A 271 22.10 10.40 -41.46
C MET A 271 21.38 9.72 -40.29
N PRO A 272 21.92 9.75 -39.05
CA PRO A 272 21.25 9.16 -37.91
C PRO A 272 19.85 9.79 -37.81
N VAL A 273 18.84 8.93 -37.86
CA VAL A 273 17.46 9.33 -37.65
C VAL A 273 17.43 9.95 -36.25
N THR A 274 17.18 11.25 -36.15
CA THR A 274 17.08 11.91 -34.85
C THR A 274 16.00 11.19 -34.04
N GLY A 275 16.26 10.87 -32.76
CA GLY A 275 15.41 10.01 -31.92
C GLY A 275 13.96 10.48 -31.70
N SER A 276 13.54 11.60 -32.30
CA SER A 276 12.16 12.10 -32.34
C SER A 276 11.39 11.69 -33.62
N SER A 277 12.04 11.03 -34.58
CA SER A 277 11.40 10.63 -35.84
C SER A 277 10.25 9.65 -35.63
N ALA A 278 9.18 9.80 -36.43
CA ALA A 278 8.06 8.87 -36.46
C ALA A 278 8.52 7.41 -36.72
N ALA A 279 9.62 7.22 -37.46
CA ALA A 279 10.21 5.90 -37.72
C ALA A 279 10.79 5.26 -36.44
N PHE A 280 11.43 6.04 -35.58
CA PHE A 280 11.94 5.58 -34.29
C PHE A 280 10.78 5.17 -33.36
N ARG A 281 9.72 6.00 -33.30
CA ARG A 281 8.52 5.66 -32.50
C ARG A 281 7.82 4.40 -33.02
N ALA A 282 7.70 4.23 -34.33
CA ALA A 282 7.12 3.03 -34.92
C ALA A 282 7.94 1.76 -34.58
N ALA A 283 9.27 1.84 -34.63
CA ALA A 283 10.15 0.75 -34.22
C ALA A 283 10.00 0.44 -32.71
N LEU A 284 9.94 1.45 -31.85
CA LEU A 284 9.72 1.31 -30.40
C LEU A 284 8.42 0.56 -30.11
N TRP A 285 7.30 0.96 -30.70
CA TRP A 285 6.02 0.31 -30.45
C TRP A 285 5.97 -1.13 -30.98
N THR A 286 6.58 -1.38 -32.15
CA THR A 286 6.71 -2.75 -32.69
C THR A 286 7.55 -3.64 -31.76
N SER A 287 8.60 -3.07 -31.16
CA SER A 287 9.43 -3.75 -30.17
C SER A 287 8.64 -4.02 -28.88
N MET A 288 7.82 -3.08 -28.43
CA MET A 288 6.95 -3.22 -27.26
C MET A 288 5.86 -4.29 -27.46
N ASP A 289 5.27 -4.39 -28.65
CA ASP A 289 4.33 -5.48 -28.99
C ASP A 289 4.99 -6.86 -28.86
N ARG A 290 6.21 -7.03 -29.37
CA ARG A 290 6.99 -8.28 -29.20
C ARG A 290 7.36 -8.54 -27.75
N LEU A 291 7.60 -7.49 -26.97
CA LEU A 291 7.87 -7.61 -25.55
C LEU A 291 6.65 -8.16 -24.80
N VAL A 292 5.46 -7.62 -25.08
CA VAL A 292 4.18 -8.11 -24.55
C VAL A 292 3.99 -9.61 -24.87
N ASP A 293 4.27 -10.03 -26.10
CA ASP A 293 4.20 -11.45 -26.50
C ASP A 293 5.21 -12.32 -25.70
N SER A 294 6.43 -11.82 -25.50
CA SER A 294 7.48 -12.51 -24.75
C SER A 294 7.14 -12.65 -23.26
N VAL A 295 6.55 -11.60 -22.66
CA VAL A 295 6.06 -11.62 -21.27
C VAL A 295 4.91 -12.62 -21.13
N CYS A 296 3.95 -12.61 -22.05
CA CYS A 296 2.87 -13.62 -22.10
C CYS A 296 3.43 -15.04 -22.14
N GLN A 297 4.41 -15.30 -23.03
CA GLN A 297 5.01 -16.62 -23.17
C GLN A 297 5.72 -17.07 -21.89
N ALA A 298 6.47 -16.19 -21.22
CA ALA A 298 7.15 -16.49 -19.97
C ALA A 298 6.15 -16.81 -18.84
N CYS A 299 5.05 -16.04 -18.75
CA CYS A 299 3.99 -16.31 -17.78
C CYS A 299 3.33 -17.67 -18.03
N CYS A 300 3.05 -18.02 -19.30
CA CYS A 300 2.52 -19.33 -19.66
C CYS A 300 3.45 -20.48 -19.24
N GLN A 301 4.76 -20.32 -19.47
CA GLN A 301 5.77 -21.32 -19.13
C GLN A 301 5.77 -21.64 -17.63
N ILE A 302 5.73 -20.60 -16.79
CA ILE A 302 5.76 -20.75 -15.33
C ILE A 302 4.41 -21.24 -14.81
N GLN A 303 3.31 -20.81 -15.42
CA GLN A 303 1.98 -21.30 -15.06
C GLN A 303 1.86 -22.80 -15.34
N GLN A 304 2.37 -23.26 -16.48
CA GLN A 304 2.41 -24.69 -16.80
C GLN A 304 3.32 -25.46 -15.84
N LEU A 305 4.48 -24.90 -15.48
CA LEU A 305 5.38 -25.49 -14.49
C LEU A 305 4.68 -25.69 -13.14
N GLU A 306 3.99 -24.66 -12.64
CA GLU A 306 3.24 -24.73 -11.38
C GLU A 306 2.07 -25.72 -11.46
N GLN A 307 1.33 -25.74 -12.58
CA GLN A 307 0.27 -26.74 -12.80
C GLN A 307 0.79 -28.17 -12.78
N VAL A 308 1.96 -28.43 -13.38
CA VAL A 308 2.56 -29.76 -13.38
C VAL A 308 3.06 -30.12 -11.97
N LEU A 309 3.65 -29.17 -11.24
CA LEU A 309 4.06 -29.36 -9.83
C LEU A 309 2.87 -29.65 -8.90
N ALA A 310 1.72 -29.03 -9.16
CA ALA A 310 0.48 -29.25 -8.42
C ALA A 310 -0.18 -30.60 -8.76
N LYS A 311 -0.16 -31.01 -10.04
CA LYS A 311 -0.83 -32.24 -10.51
C LYS A 311 -0.01 -33.51 -10.31
N LYS A 312 1.32 -33.45 -10.34
CA LYS A 312 2.18 -34.63 -10.27
C LYS A 312 2.44 -35.03 -8.82
N LYS A 313 2.14 -36.31 -8.54
CA LYS A 313 2.48 -37.01 -7.31
C LYS A 313 3.59 -38.01 -7.61
N ASP A 314 4.50 -38.15 -6.67
CA ASP A 314 5.49 -39.21 -6.75
C ASP A 314 4.81 -40.59 -6.65
N PRO A 315 5.09 -41.56 -7.54
CA PRO A 315 4.43 -42.86 -7.53
C PRO A 315 4.79 -43.75 -6.34
N VAL A 316 5.87 -43.45 -5.60
CA VAL A 316 6.32 -44.26 -4.46
C VAL A 316 5.92 -43.63 -3.13
N THR A 317 6.14 -42.33 -2.98
CA THR A 317 5.89 -41.58 -1.75
C THR A 317 4.52 -40.91 -1.71
N HIS A 318 3.80 -40.85 -2.84
CA HIS A 318 2.52 -40.15 -3.01
C HIS A 318 2.54 -38.64 -2.67
N VAL A 319 3.71 -38.06 -2.41
CA VAL A 319 3.87 -36.64 -2.11
C VAL A 319 3.65 -35.82 -3.40
N VAL A 320 2.86 -34.76 -3.30
CA VAL A 320 2.70 -33.77 -4.37
C VAL A 320 3.96 -32.92 -4.41
N PHE A 321 4.57 -32.73 -5.58
CA PHE A 321 5.81 -31.97 -5.71
C PHE A 321 5.69 -30.52 -5.19
N LEU A 322 4.51 -29.91 -5.33
CA LEU A 322 4.22 -28.59 -4.77
C LEU A 322 4.23 -28.55 -3.22
N GLN A 323 3.78 -29.61 -2.53
CA GLN A 323 3.79 -29.65 -1.06
C GLN A 323 5.23 -29.71 -0.51
N GLU A 324 6.14 -30.35 -1.24
CA GLU A 324 7.57 -30.36 -0.88
C GLU A 324 8.21 -28.96 -1.04
N LEU A 325 7.80 -28.22 -2.06
CA LEU A 325 8.19 -26.81 -2.26
C LEU A 325 7.56 -25.88 -1.22
N GLN A 326 6.36 -26.19 -0.72
CA GLN A 326 5.73 -25.45 0.38
C GLN A 326 6.49 -25.61 1.70
N LYS A 327 6.99 -26.81 2.02
CA LYS A 327 7.81 -27.04 3.22
C LYS A 327 9.09 -26.18 3.26
N SER A 328 9.61 -25.83 2.08
CA SER A 328 10.79 -24.97 1.93
C SER A 328 10.47 -23.47 1.81
N GLY A 329 9.20 -23.08 1.95
CA GLY A 329 8.75 -21.68 1.88
C GLY A 329 8.51 -21.15 0.47
N HIS A 330 8.56 -21.99 -0.56
CA HIS A 330 8.38 -21.62 -1.98
C HIS A 330 7.08 -22.19 -2.56
N GLY A 331 5.97 -22.02 -1.82
CA GLY A 331 4.65 -22.50 -2.24
C GLY A 331 4.08 -21.78 -3.46
N ASP A 332 4.33 -20.47 -3.58
CA ASP A 332 3.71 -19.61 -4.60
C ASP A 332 4.74 -19.12 -5.65
N ILE A 333 5.18 -20.03 -6.51
CA ILE A 333 6.19 -19.75 -7.54
C ILE A 333 5.71 -18.67 -8.53
N LEU A 334 4.48 -18.78 -9.02
CA LEU A 334 3.88 -17.78 -9.91
C LEU A 334 3.79 -16.39 -9.28
N ARG A 335 3.42 -16.32 -8.00
CA ARG A 335 3.29 -15.03 -7.28
C ARG A 335 4.65 -14.35 -7.15
N THR A 336 5.65 -15.09 -6.70
CA THR A 336 7.02 -14.56 -6.56
C THR A 336 7.60 -14.14 -7.91
N PHE A 337 7.38 -14.93 -8.97
CA PHE A 337 7.75 -14.56 -10.33
C PHE A 337 7.04 -13.29 -10.79
N TRP A 338 5.73 -13.17 -10.61
CA TRP A 338 4.96 -12.00 -11.04
C TRP A 338 5.39 -10.71 -10.32
N LEU A 339 5.68 -10.79 -9.02
CA LEU A 339 6.22 -9.68 -8.25
C LEU A 339 7.58 -9.23 -8.80
N SER A 340 8.51 -10.17 -9.01
CA SER A 340 9.82 -9.85 -9.58
C SER A 340 9.74 -9.37 -11.04
N LEU A 341 8.77 -9.86 -11.81
CA LEU A 341 8.50 -9.41 -13.17
C LEU A 341 8.02 -7.96 -13.19
N ALA A 342 7.03 -7.63 -12.36
CA ALA A 342 6.46 -6.28 -12.29
C ALA A 342 7.50 -5.27 -11.82
N GLU A 343 8.28 -5.62 -10.79
CA GLU A 343 9.39 -4.80 -10.29
C GLU A 343 10.46 -4.60 -11.38
N MET A 344 10.88 -5.68 -12.05
CA MET A 344 11.85 -5.61 -13.14
C MET A 344 11.36 -4.72 -14.30
N LEU A 345 10.11 -4.87 -14.75
CA LEU A 345 9.54 -4.04 -15.80
C LEU A 345 9.46 -2.57 -15.39
N SER A 346 9.07 -2.28 -14.15
CA SER A 346 9.02 -0.93 -13.59
C SER A 346 10.41 -0.28 -13.59
N ASP A 347 11.43 -0.99 -13.10
CA ASP A 347 12.80 -0.50 -13.02
C ASP A 347 13.42 -0.29 -14.41
N GLU A 348 13.22 -1.22 -15.33
CA GLU A 348 13.72 -1.14 -16.71
C GLU A 348 13.09 0.02 -17.47
N LEU A 349 11.76 0.21 -17.37
CA LEU A 349 11.06 1.33 -18.01
C LEU A 349 11.49 2.67 -17.41
N ALA A 350 11.59 2.77 -16.09
CA ALA A 350 12.03 3.98 -15.41
C ALA A 350 13.48 4.35 -15.78
N ARG A 351 14.38 3.35 -15.83
CA ARG A 351 15.77 3.55 -16.23
C ARG A 351 15.91 3.95 -17.69
N ALA A 352 15.20 3.28 -18.61
CA ALA A 352 15.22 3.64 -20.02
C ALA A 352 14.71 5.07 -20.27
N ALA A 353 13.66 5.49 -19.53
CA ALA A 353 13.17 6.86 -19.56
C ALA A 353 14.17 7.86 -18.93
N ALA A 354 14.96 7.46 -17.94
CA ALA A 354 15.99 8.31 -17.34
C ALA A 354 17.20 8.49 -18.29
N GLU A 355 17.64 7.42 -18.95
CA GLU A 355 18.82 7.40 -19.83
C GLU A 355 18.58 8.08 -21.19
N SER A 356 17.37 7.99 -21.74
CA SER A 356 17.03 8.56 -23.05
C SER A 356 15.88 9.57 -22.97
N THR A 357 16.17 10.82 -23.34
CA THR A 357 15.15 11.88 -23.45
C THR A 357 14.11 11.58 -24.55
N PHE A 358 14.51 10.85 -25.60
CA PHE A 358 13.63 10.44 -26.68
C PHE A 358 12.60 9.40 -26.21
N LEU A 359 13.04 8.38 -25.46
CA LEU A 359 12.15 7.37 -24.88
C LEU A 359 11.21 8.01 -23.86
N ARG A 360 11.72 8.92 -23.02
CA ARG A 360 10.89 9.69 -22.10
C ARG A 360 9.78 10.45 -22.82
N GLN A 361 10.11 11.17 -23.89
CA GLN A 361 9.12 11.91 -24.67
C GLN A 361 8.10 11.00 -25.36
N ALA A 362 8.51 9.81 -25.82
CA ALA A 362 7.61 8.84 -26.42
C ALA A 362 6.65 8.24 -25.38
N PHE A 363 7.16 7.80 -24.22
CA PHE A 363 6.34 7.22 -23.15
C PHE A 363 5.41 8.26 -22.49
N GLU A 364 5.89 9.47 -22.21
CA GLU A 364 5.06 10.53 -21.67
C GLU A 364 4.06 11.07 -22.70
N GLY A 365 4.42 11.12 -23.99
CA GLY A 365 3.55 11.68 -25.03
C GLY A 365 2.46 10.73 -25.51
N GLU A 366 2.75 9.43 -25.53
CA GLU A 366 1.89 8.37 -26.07
C GLU A 366 1.56 7.31 -25.00
N TYR A 367 1.50 7.73 -23.72
CA TYR A 367 1.14 6.89 -22.57
C TYR A 367 -0.16 6.07 -22.76
N PRO A 368 -1.27 6.61 -23.31
CA PRO A 368 -2.48 5.83 -23.54
C PRO A 368 -2.26 4.61 -24.44
N LYS A 369 -1.31 4.69 -25.37
CA LYS A 369 -0.93 3.56 -26.22
C LYS A 369 -0.20 2.49 -25.41
N LEU A 370 0.72 2.88 -24.55
CA LEU A 370 1.39 1.96 -23.61
C LEU A 370 0.37 1.27 -22.69
N LEU A 371 -0.56 2.04 -22.13
CA LEU A 371 -1.63 1.50 -21.28
C LEU A 371 -2.51 0.51 -22.06
N SER A 372 -2.85 0.78 -23.32
CA SER A 372 -3.61 -0.15 -24.16
C SER A 372 -2.89 -1.48 -24.40
N LEU A 373 -1.55 -1.45 -24.53
CA LEU A 373 -0.73 -2.65 -24.69
C LEU A 373 -0.71 -3.49 -23.40
N PHE A 374 -0.58 -2.85 -22.25
CA PHE A 374 -0.61 -3.52 -20.94
C PHE A 374 -2.01 -4.07 -20.60
N ASN A 375 -3.08 -3.34 -20.93
CA ASN A 375 -4.44 -3.85 -20.81
C ASN A 375 -4.70 -5.02 -21.79
N GLY A 376 -4.11 -4.97 -22.98
CA GLY A 376 -4.14 -6.07 -23.95
C GLY A 376 -3.39 -7.30 -23.44
N LEU A 377 -2.22 -7.13 -22.83
CA LEU A 377 -1.45 -8.18 -22.15
C LEU A 377 -2.30 -8.83 -21.06
N TRP A 378 -2.93 -8.02 -20.20
CA TRP A 378 -3.78 -8.49 -19.13
C TRP A 378 -4.94 -9.36 -19.64
N LYS A 379 -5.71 -8.86 -20.61
CA LYS A 379 -6.82 -9.62 -21.23
C LYS A 379 -6.37 -10.95 -21.83
N ARG A 380 -5.17 -11.02 -22.40
CA ARG A 380 -4.61 -12.28 -22.92
C ARG A 380 -4.28 -13.25 -21.80
N LEU A 381 -3.67 -12.77 -20.71
CA LEU A 381 -3.39 -13.59 -19.52
C LEU A 381 -4.68 -14.14 -18.90
N GLU A 382 -5.73 -13.32 -18.78
CA GLU A 382 -7.06 -13.77 -18.31
C GLU A 382 -7.66 -14.86 -19.21
N GLN A 383 -7.55 -14.72 -20.54
CA GLN A 383 -8.05 -15.72 -21.48
C GLN A 383 -7.30 -17.06 -21.38
N ILE A 384 -5.99 -17.02 -21.14
CA ILE A 384 -5.15 -18.22 -21.00
C ILE A 384 -5.55 -19.00 -19.73
N GLU A 385 -5.88 -18.29 -18.64
CA GLU A 385 -6.31 -18.92 -17.39
C GLU A 385 -7.75 -19.42 -17.43
N GLY A 386 -8.65 -18.75 -18.18
CA GLY A 386 -10.02 -19.18 -18.40
C GLY A 386 -10.15 -20.46 -19.26
N GLN A 387 -9.12 -20.80 -20.05
CA GLN A 387 -9.09 -22.02 -20.87
C GLN A 387 -8.62 -23.27 -20.10
N THR A 388 -8.14 -23.12 -18.87
CA THR A 388 -7.83 -24.28 -18.03
C THR A 388 -9.13 -24.92 -17.53
N PRO A 389 -9.48 -26.15 -17.95
CA PRO A 389 -10.69 -26.80 -17.47
C PRO A 389 -10.60 -26.98 -15.95
N ALA A 390 -11.70 -26.66 -15.25
CA ALA A 390 -11.88 -27.07 -13.86
C ALA A 390 -11.70 -28.60 -13.82
N SER A 391 -10.62 -29.06 -13.19
CA SER A 391 -10.39 -30.48 -12.94
C SER A 391 -11.63 -31.05 -12.25
N GLY A 392 -12.16 -32.17 -12.76
CA GLY A 392 -13.44 -32.77 -12.34
C GLY A 392 -13.48 -33.38 -10.94
N ASP A 393 -12.51 -33.10 -10.07
CA ASP A 393 -12.52 -33.45 -8.66
C ASP A 393 -12.47 -32.13 -7.87
N GLY A 394 -13.39 -31.93 -6.93
CA GLY A 394 -13.73 -30.66 -6.27
C GLY A 394 -12.65 -29.96 -5.43
N GLU A 395 -11.38 -30.03 -5.80
CA GLU A 395 -10.36 -29.11 -5.32
C GLU A 395 -10.32 -27.87 -6.24
N PRO A 396 -10.40 -26.64 -5.68
CA PRO A 396 -10.28 -25.43 -6.47
C PRO A 396 -8.89 -25.44 -7.12
N GLY A 397 -8.83 -25.60 -8.45
CA GLY A 397 -7.61 -25.40 -9.20
C GLY A 397 -6.99 -24.05 -8.82
N VAL A 398 -5.68 -24.01 -8.60
CA VAL A 398 -4.93 -22.80 -8.23
C VAL A 398 -5.22 -21.71 -9.26
N ARG A 399 -6.06 -20.73 -8.89
CA ARG A 399 -6.40 -19.56 -9.70
C ARG A 399 -5.44 -18.44 -9.33
N PHE A 400 -4.54 -18.10 -10.25
CA PHE A 400 -3.62 -16.97 -10.19
C PHE A 400 -4.37 -15.63 -10.11
N LEU A 401 -5.56 -15.53 -10.72
CA LEU A 401 -6.40 -14.32 -10.74
C LEU A 401 -7.43 -14.21 -9.60
N GLY A 402 -7.45 -15.16 -8.65
CA GLY A 402 -8.59 -15.35 -7.74
C GLY A 402 -8.32 -15.35 -6.24
N GLN A 403 -7.10 -15.06 -5.79
CA GLN A 403 -6.86 -14.88 -4.35
C GLN A 403 -7.35 -13.50 -3.91
N GLU A 404 -8.23 -13.43 -2.91
CA GLU A 404 -8.92 -12.20 -2.46
C GLU A 404 -7.97 -11.03 -2.10
N ASP A 405 -6.71 -11.33 -1.79
CA ASP A 405 -5.68 -10.35 -1.41
C ASP A 405 -4.69 -9.97 -2.54
N PHE A 406 -4.64 -10.71 -3.66
CA PHE A 406 -3.65 -10.50 -4.72
C PHE A 406 -4.32 -10.05 -6.01
N LYS A 407 -4.13 -8.77 -6.37
CA LYS A 407 -4.63 -8.17 -7.61
C LYS A 407 -3.48 -7.96 -8.60
N PRO A 408 -3.24 -8.91 -9.52
CA PRO A 408 -2.07 -8.84 -10.39
C PRO A 408 -2.21 -7.73 -11.45
N GLU A 409 -3.46 -7.33 -11.79
CA GLU A 409 -3.78 -6.19 -12.66
C GLU A 409 -3.29 -4.86 -12.06
N GLU A 410 -3.62 -4.60 -10.80
CA GLU A 410 -3.23 -3.36 -10.12
C GLU A 410 -1.70 -3.25 -10.01
N MET A 411 -1.01 -4.37 -9.82
CA MET A 411 0.46 -4.43 -9.81
C MET A 411 1.06 -4.13 -11.19
N LEU A 412 0.49 -4.70 -12.26
CA LEU A 412 0.92 -4.45 -13.63
C LEU A 412 0.70 -2.97 -14.00
N CYS A 413 -0.47 -2.40 -13.69
CA CYS A 413 -0.72 -0.96 -13.84
C CYS A 413 0.21 -0.13 -12.93
N GLY A 414 0.55 -0.63 -11.75
CA GLY A 414 1.48 0.00 -10.81
C GLY A 414 2.87 0.22 -11.40
N THR A 415 3.35 -0.67 -12.29
CA THR A 415 4.61 -0.49 -13.01
C THR A 415 4.64 0.79 -13.87
N LEU A 416 3.47 1.25 -14.31
CA LEU A 416 3.31 2.41 -15.15
C LEU A 416 3.07 3.72 -14.37
N ALA A 417 2.93 3.65 -13.04
CA ALA A 417 2.62 4.80 -12.20
C ALA A 417 3.53 6.04 -12.37
N PRO A 418 4.88 5.92 -12.50
CA PRO A 418 5.73 7.09 -12.71
C PRO A 418 5.47 7.77 -14.07
N LEU A 419 5.21 6.97 -15.11
CA LEU A 419 4.87 7.46 -16.46
C LEU A 419 3.46 8.06 -16.49
N GLU A 420 2.50 7.45 -15.79
CA GLU A 420 1.14 7.96 -15.62
C GLU A 420 1.17 9.37 -14.99
N LYS A 421 1.93 9.53 -13.90
CA LYS A 421 2.08 10.81 -13.21
C LYS A 421 2.70 11.89 -14.10
N ALA A 422 3.70 11.53 -14.91
CA ALA A 422 4.33 12.45 -15.85
C ALA A 422 3.39 12.84 -17.02
N TYR A 423 2.60 11.90 -17.53
CA TYR A 423 1.56 12.19 -18.52
C TYR A 423 0.49 13.12 -17.95
N LEU A 424 -0.03 12.82 -16.74
CA LEU A 424 -1.06 13.63 -16.10
C LEU A 424 -0.58 15.05 -15.78
N SER A 425 0.67 15.24 -15.33
CA SER A 425 1.21 16.57 -15.08
C SER A 425 1.35 17.38 -16.38
N ARG A 426 1.74 16.74 -17.49
CA ARG A 426 1.83 17.35 -18.82
C ARG A 426 0.45 17.66 -19.43
N SER A 427 -0.52 16.79 -19.23
CA SER A 427 -1.91 17.02 -19.65
C SER A 427 -2.48 18.24 -18.92
N LEU A 428 -2.29 18.32 -17.60
CA LEU A 428 -2.68 19.49 -16.81
C LEU A 428 -1.95 20.76 -17.27
N SER A 429 -0.63 20.71 -17.51
CA SER A 429 0.11 21.88 -17.96
C SER A 429 -0.40 22.40 -19.31
N ARG A 430 -0.70 21.52 -20.28
CA ARG A 430 -1.28 21.91 -21.58
C ARG A 430 -2.64 22.60 -21.43
N LEU A 431 -3.50 22.08 -20.55
CA LEU A 431 -4.80 22.68 -20.27
C LEU A 431 -4.64 24.07 -19.63
N LEU A 432 -3.73 24.19 -18.66
CA LEU A 432 -3.43 25.46 -18.00
C LEU A 432 -2.76 26.46 -18.96
N ASP A 433 -1.88 26.00 -19.85
CA ASP A 433 -1.23 26.84 -20.87
C ASP A 433 -2.27 27.36 -21.87
N ALA A 434 -3.23 26.53 -22.30
CA ALA A 434 -4.33 26.98 -23.16
C ALA A 434 -5.17 28.08 -22.47
N ILE A 435 -5.47 27.90 -21.18
CA ILE A 435 -6.16 28.92 -20.37
C ILE A 435 -5.31 30.18 -20.21
N ASN A 436 -4.02 30.03 -19.93
CA ASN A 436 -3.11 31.15 -19.75
C ASN A 436 -2.94 31.93 -21.06
N VAL A 437 -2.84 31.27 -22.21
CA VAL A 437 -2.75 31.97 -23.52
C VAL A 437 -4.04 32.73 -23.80
N ALA A 438 -5.19 32.11 -23.59
CA ALA A 438 -6.51 32.74 -23.75
C ALA A 438 -6.68 33.98 -22.84
N LEU A 439 -6.16 33.93 -21.62
CA LEU A 439 -6.35 35.00 -20.62
C LEU A 439 -5.19 35.99 -20.50
N SER A 440 -3.98 35.67 -20.95
CA SER A 440 -2.81 36.58 -20.84
C SER A 440 -2.89 37.78 -21.79
N GLY A 441 -3.65 37.66 -22.88
CA GLY A 441 -4.00 38.79 -23.74
C GLY A 441 -5.17 39.64 -23.22
N SER A 442 -5.80 39.24 -22.12
CA SER A 442 -7.00 39.87 -21.55
C SER A 442 -6.62 40.83 -20.41
N SER A 443 -6.33 42.08 -20.74
CA SER A 443 -6.44 43.19 -19.78
C SER A 443 -7.93 43.46 -19.51
N ARG A 444 -8.27 44.19 -18.43
CA ARG A 444 -9.67 44.66 -18.19
C ARG A 444 -10.32 45.35 -19.40
N GLU A 445 -9.51 45.82 -20.35
CA GLU A 445 -9.89 46.52 -21.57
C GLU A 445 -9.97 45.61 -22.83
N SER A 446 -9.27 44.46 -22.86
CA SER A 446 -9.30 43.52 -23.98
C SER A 446 -10.19 42.32 -23.64
N ARG A 447 -11.30 42.22 -24.35
CA ARG A 447 -12.30 41.17 -24.18
C ARG A 447 -11.71 39.82 -24.64
N PRO A 448 -11.81 38.74 -23.85
CA PRO A 448 -11.43 37.42 -24.31
C PRO A 448 -12.31 37.02 -25.51
N SER A 449 -11.67 36.54 -26.58
CA SER A 449 -12.35 36.28 -27.85
C SER A 449 -12.98 34.89 -27.87
N GLN A 450 -13.97 34.69 -28.76
CA GLN A 450 -14.57 33.37 -28.97
C GLN A 450 -13.54 32.35 -29.49
N ASP A 451 -12.53 32.80 -30.25
CA ASP A 451 -11.46 31.95 -30.77
C ASP A 451 -10.57 31.39 -29.65
N ASP A 452 -10.36 32.16 -28.59
CA ASP A 452 -9.61 31.74 -27.39
C ASP A 452 -10.36 30.64 -26.63
N LEU A 453 -11.68 30.79 -26.53
CA LEU A 453 -12.56 29.78 -25.93
C LEU A 453 -12.55 28.48 -26.72
N ASP A 454 -12.64 28.57 -28.05
CA ASP A 454 -12.54 27.42 -28.93
C ASP A 454 -11.19 26.71 -28.81
N GLY A 455 -10.12 27.46 -28.50
CA GLY A 455 -8.81 26.90 -28.16
C GLY A 455 -8.83 26.03 -26.90
N ILE A 456 -9.42 26.54 -25.82
CA ILE A 456 -9.57 25.81 -24.54
C ILE A 456 -10.44 24.56 -24.75
N LEU A 457 -11.58 24.70 -25.42
CA LEU A 457 -12.50 23.58 -25.69
C LEU A 457 -11.87 22.49 -26.55
N ARG A 458 -11.09 22.87 -27.58
CA ARG A 458 -10.32 21.92 -28.39
C ARG A 458 -9.27 21.18 -27.56
N ALA A 459 -8.57 21.88 -26.67
CA ALA A 459 -7.59 21.25 -25.78
C ALA A 459 -8.26 20.21 -24.86
N ILE A 460 -9.35 20.58 -24.18
CA ILE A 460 -10.13 19.69 -23.31
C ILE A 460 -10.66 18.48 -24.09
N SER A 461 -11.28 18.71 -25.24
CA SER A 461 -11.82 17.63 -26.09
C SER A 461 -10.73 16.67 -26.57
N SER A 462 -9.56 17.19 -26.96
CA SER A 462 -8.44 16.36 -27.42
C SER A 462 -7.87 15.47 -26.32
N GLU A 463 -7.71 15.98 -25.09
CA GLU A 463 -7.17 15.23 -23.96
C GLU A 463 -8.18 14.17 -23.47
N LEU A 464 -9.49 14.49 -23.42
CA LEU A 464 -10.52 13.51 -23.07
C LEU A 464 -10.66 12.41 -24.12
N ARG A 465 -10.55 12.74 -25.42
CA ARG A 465 -10.61 11.76 -26.50
C ARG A 465 -9.40 10.82 -26.48
N VAL A 466 -8.21 11.35 -26.22
CA VAL A 466 -6.99 10.53 -26.11
C VAL A 466 -7.05 9.61 -24.89
N ALA A 467 -7.67 10.04 -23.80
CA ALA A 467 -7.85 9.24 -22.59
C ALA A 467 -9.00 8.21 -22.67
N SER A 468 -9.85 8.25 -23.70
CA SER A 468 -11.00 7.34 -23.86
C SER A 468 -10.63 5.86 -23.98
N VAL A 469 -9.36 5.56 -24.28
CA VAL A 469 -8.81 4.20 -24.39
C VAL A 469 -9.02 3.38 -23.11
N ASP A 470 -9.07 4.04 -21.94
CA ASP A 470 -9.21 3.38 -20.65
C ASP A 470 -10.08 4.22 -19.68
N SER A 471 -11.01 3.56 -18.99
CA SER A 471 -11.94 4.24 -18.06
C SER A 471 -11.26 4.89 -16.86
N ARG A 472 -10.19 4.30 -16.32
CA ARG A 472 -9.42 4.82 -15.19
C ARG A 472 -8.62 6.03 -15.62
N LEU A 473 -7.96 5.95 -16.78
CA LEU A 473 -7.22 7.09 -17.34
C LEU A 473 -8.16 8.25 -17.66
N CYS A 474 -9.30 7.98 -18.29
CA CYS A 474 -10.33 8.99 -18.57
C CYS A 474 -10.82 9.68 -17.29
N ARG A 475 -11.02 8.93 -16.20
CA ARG A 475 -11.37 9.48 -14.88
C ARG A 475 -10.27 10.40 -14.32
N MET A 476 -9.00 10.03 -14.47
CA MET A 476 -7.87 10.85 -14.01
C MET A 476 -7.70 12.13 -14.83
N VAL A 477 -7.82 12.04 -16.15
CA VAL A 477 -7.79 13.22 -17.04
C VAL A 477 -8.99 14.13 -16.79
N ALA A 478 -10.18 13.58 -16.52
CA ALA A 478 -11.35 14.37 -16.13
C ALA A 478 -11.13 15.18 -14.84
N LYS A 479 -10.36 14.67 -13.87
CA LYS A 479 -9.95 15.44 -12.69
C LYS A 479 -9.02 16.60 -13.05
N ASN A 480 -8.10 16.40 -13.98
CA ASN A 480 -7.26 17.50 -14.49
C ASN A 480 -8.09 18.55 -15.23
N VAL A 481 -9.07 18.14 -16.03
CA VAL A 481 -10.03 19.04 -16.69
C VAL A 481 -10.84 19.81 -15.64
N ALA A 482 -11.35 19.15 -14.60
CA ALA A 482 -12.04 19.81 -13.49
C ALA A 482 -11.16 20.87 -12.81
N GLN A 483 -9.88 20.56 -12.57
CA GLN A 483 -8.93 21.52 -12.03
C GLN A 483 -8.71 22.71 -12.99
N ALA A 484 -8.60 22.45 -14.30
CA ALA A 484 -8.49 23.51 -15.31
C ALA A 484 -9.75 24.41 -15.34
N VAL A 485 -10.95 23.82 -15.25
CA VAL A 485 -12.23 24.56 -15.15
C VAL A 485 -12.27 25.43 -13.90
N HIS A 486 -11.85 24.91 -12.73
CA HIS A 486 -11.77 25.70 -11.51
C HIS A 486 -10.78 26.88 -11.64
N GLN A 487 -9.64 26.66 -12.32
CA GLN A 487 -8.67 27.73 -12.57
C GLN A 487 -9.22 28.79 -13.52
N LEU A 488 -9.93 28.38 -14.59
CA LEU A 488 -10.64 29.30 -15.48
C LEU A 488 -11.65 30.16 -14.69
N ALA A 489 -12.49 29.52 -13.86
CA ALA A 489 -13.47 30.20 -13.04
C ALA A 489 -12.82 31.21 -12.07
N ALA A 490 -11.77 30.80 -11.35
CA ALA A 490 -11.05 31.66 -10.42
C ALA A 490 -10.37 32.85 -11.11
N ARG A 491 -9.84 32.68 -12.32
CA ARG A 491 -9.26 33.77 -13.11
C ARG A 491 -10.32 34.74 -13.61
N CYS A 492 -11.46 34.24 -14.08
CA CYS A 492 -12.58 35.10 -14.47
C CYS A 492 -13.12 35.91 -13.29
N GLU A 493 -13.19 35.32 -12.09
CA GLU A 493 -13.57 36.02 -10.87
C GLU A 493 -12.57 37.12 -10.49
N GLN A 494 -11.26 36.88 -10.64
CA GLN A 494 -10.22 37.91 -10.42
C GLN A 494 -10.30 39.07 -11.41
N LEU A 495 -10.70 38.80 -12.66
CA LEU A 495 -10.85 39.83 -13.70
C LEU A 495 -12.15 40.64 -13.50
N ALA A 496 -13.17 40.03 -12.92
CA ALA A 496 -14.44 40.68 -12.64
C ALA A 496 -14.28 41.86 -11.68
N ALA A 497 -14.96 42.96 -11.98
CA ALA A 497 -15.04 44.11 -11.08
C ALA A 497 -16.28 43.95 -10.19
N LEU A 498 -16.08 43.44 -8.97
CA LEU A 498 -17.16 43.19 -8.00
C LEU A 498 -17.39 44.35 -7.02
N GLU A 499 -16.35 45.15 -6.76
CA GLU A 499 -16.35 46.22 -5.76
C GLU A 499 -15.99 47.58 -6.37
N GLY A 500 -16.62 48.66 -5.88
CA GLY A 500 -16.37 50.04 -6.28
C GLY A 500 -17.58 50.78 -6.86
N SER A 501 -17.52 52.12 -6.85
CA SER A 501 -18.59 52.97 -7.43
C SER A 501 -18.83 52.67 -8.90
N ASP A 502 -17.76 52.40 -9.64
CA ASP A 502 -17.81 52.25 -11.10
C ASP A 502 -18.42 50.91 -11.53
N ALA A 503 -18.36 49.88 -10.69
CA ALA A 503 -18.96 48.57 -10.97
C ALA A 503 -20.47 48.53 -10.62
N LEU A 504 -20.87 49.28 -9.59
CA LEU A 504 -22.22 49.24 -9.02
C LEU A 504 -23.07 50.47 -9.38
N GLN A 505 -22.57 51.38 -10.21
CA GLN A 505 -23.32 52.55 -10.66
C GLN A 505 -24.53 52.12 -11.51
N VAL A 506 -25.72 52.60 -11.14
CA VAL A 506 -26.98 52.30 -11.84
C VAL A 506 -27.64 53.51 -12.50
N ASN A 507 -27.17 54.74 -12.22
CA ASN A 507 -27.82 55.99 -12.65
C ASN A 507 -27.27 56.59 -13.95
N GLY A 508 -26.24 55.98 -14.56
CA GLY A 508 -25.63 56.47 -15.80
C GLY A 508 -25.40 55.34 -16.81
N PRO A 509 -24.73 55.62 -17.94
CA PRO A 509 -24.44 54.61 -18.95
C PRO A 509 -23.49 53.54 -18.42
N ALA A 510 -23.53 52.35 -19.04
CA ALA A 510 -22.70 51.21 -18.65
C ALA A 510 -21.20 51.53 -18.66
N THR A 511 -20.58 51.39 -17.49
CA THR A 511 -19.14 51.64 -17.29
C THR A 511 -18.30 50.59 -17.98
N THR A 512 -17.01 50.88 -18.21
CA THR A 512 -16.07 49.90 -18.78
C THR A 512 -15.96 48.64 -17.92
N ALA A 513 -16.05 48.78 -16.60
CA ALA A 513 -16.09 47.67 -15.65
C ALA A 513 -17.34 46.78 -15.83
N GLN A 514 -18.52 47.39 -16.00
CA GLN A 514 -19.77 46.65 -16.23
C GLN A 514 -19.79 45.97 -17.60
N GLN A 515 -19.26 46.63 -18.64
CA GLN A 515 -19.09 46.02 -19.97
C GLN A 515 -18.11 44.84 -19.94
N CYS A 516 -17.03 44.93 -19.14
CA CYS A 516 -16.11 43.82 -18.90
C CYS A 516 -16.83 42.64 -18.24
N ASN A 517 -17.57 42.88 -17.16
CA ASN A 517 -18.38 41.87 -16.46
C ASN A 517 -19.39 41.19 -17.41
N ALA A 518 -20.09 41.95 -18.26
CA ALA A 518 -21.01 41.41 -19.26
C ALA A 518 -20.30 40.48 -20.26
N SER A 519 -19.10 40.86 -20.73
CA SER A 519 -18.31 40.01 -21.62
C SER A 519 -17.82 38.72 -20.95
N LEU A 520 -17.43 38.78 -19.67
CA LEU A 520 -17.06 37.60 -18.87
C LEU A 520 -18.26 36.67 -18.67
N LEU A 521 -19.45 37.23 -18.38
CA LEU A 521 -20.69 36.45 -18.28
C LEU A 521 -20.98 35.70 -19.59
N HIS A 522 -20.84 36.37 -20.73
CA HIS A 522 -21.03 35.74 -22.04
C HIS A 522 -20.05 34.59 -22.28
N LEU A 523 -18.76 34.79 -21.98
CA LEU A 523 -17.74 33.76 -22.10
C LEU A 523 -18.05 32.55 -21.21
N LEU A 524 -18.35 32.77 -19.93
CA LEU A 524 -18.63 31.70 -18.98
C LEU A 524 -19.90 30.92 -19.36
N HIS A 525 -20.94 31.60 -19.84
CA HIS A 525 -22.15 30.96 -20.30
C HIS A 525 -21.94 30.15 -21.59
N LEU A 526 -21.19 30.69 -22.56
CA LEU A 526 -20.83 29.98 -23.78
C LEU A 526 -19.98 28.75 -23.46
N PHE A 527 -19.00 28.89 -22.56
CA PHE A 527 -18.18 27.79 -22.08
C PHE A 527 -19.04 26.68 -21.47
N GLN A 528 -19.94 27.02 -20.54
CA GLN A 528 -20.84 26.06 -19.89
C GLN A 528 -21.70 25.32 -20.92
N THR A 529 -22.31 26.05 -21.86
CA THR A 529 -23.20 25.47 -22.89
C THR A 529 -22.44 24.51 -23.82
N GLN A 530 -21.23 24.90 -24.25
CA GLN A 530 -20.39 24.05 -25.10
C GLN A 530 -19.89 22.81 -24.34
N MET A 531 -19.49 22.97 -23.07
CA MET A 531 -19.10 21.85 -22.23
C MET A 531 -20.26 20.89 -21.98
N ASP A 532 -21.48 21.38 -21.70
CA ASP A 532 -22.66 20.54 -21.55
C ASP A 532 -22.99 19.79 -22.84
N THR A 533 -22.79 20.42 -24.01
CA THR A 533 -22.95 19.78 -25.32
C THR A 533 -21.91 18.68 -25.54
N LEU A 534 -20.63 18.94 -25.20
CA LEU A 534 -19.55 17.95 -25.28
C LEU A 534 -19.77 16.76 -24.33
N LEU A 535 -20.27 17.02 -23.12
CA LEU A 535 -20.55 16.01 -22.10
C LEU A 535 -21.84 15.20 -22.37
N SER A 536 -22.73 15.73 -23.21
CA SER A 536 -23.97 15.06 -23.63
C SER A 536 -23.79 14.30 -24.96
N GLY A 537 -22.76 14.64 -25.74
CA GLY A 537 -22.39 13.92 -26.95
C GLY A 537 -21.55 12.68 -26.68
N ASN A 538 -21.32 11.87 -27.73
CA ASN A 538 -20.50 10.64 -27.68
C ASN A 538 -18.99 10.88 -27.45
N ALA A 539 -18.57 12.08 -27.04
CA ALA A 539 -17.16 12.42 -26.88
C ALA A 539 -16.55 11.86 -25.59
N VAL A 540 -17.38 11.55 -24.59
CA VAL A 540 -16.96 10.96 -23.30
C VAL A 540 -17.69 9.64 -23.09
N GLU A 541 -17.01 8.53 -23.35
CA GLU A 541 -17.58 7.18 -23.22
C GLU A 541 -17.84 6.79 -21.75
N SER A 542 -17.16 7.43 -20.79
CA SER A 542 -17.28 7.13 -19.35
C SER A 542 -18.24 8.09 -18.63
N PRO A 543 -19.36 7.60 -18.05
CA PRO A 543 -20.34 8.44 -17.35
C PRO A 543 -19.76 9.08 -16.08
N GLU A 544 -18.82 8.40 -15.41
CA GLU A 544 -18.18 8.94 -14.22
C GLU A 544 -17.26 10.13 -14.53
N ALA A 545 -16.49 10.05 -15.62
CA ALA A 545 -15.66 11.16 -16.08
C ALA A 545 -16.52 12.39 -16.39
N ALA A 546 -17.67 12.19 -17.05
CA ALA A 546 -18.62 13.27 -17.30
C ALA A 546 -19.18 13.89 -16.01
N SER A 547 -19.48 13.07 -15.00
CA SER A 547 -19.98 13.56 -13.70
C SER A 547 -18.97 14.45 -12.97
N ILE A 548 -17.67 14.13 -13.04
CA ILE A 548 -16.59 14.92 -12.43
C ILE A 548 -16.53 16.31 -13.07
N VAL A 549 -16.58 16.37 -14.40
CA VAL A 549 -16.52 17.66 -15.13
C VAL A 549 -17.79 18.47 -14.88
N ARG A 550 -18.99 17.87 -14.87
CA ARG A 550 -20.22 18.57 -14.47
C ARG A 550 -20.17 19.11 -13.05
N GLY A 551 -19.53 18.37 -12.13
CA GLY A 551 -19.26 18.84 -10.78
C GLY A 551 -18.45 20.13 -10.77
N ALA A 552 -17.41 20.23 -11.61
CA ALA A 552 -16.59 21.42 -11.75
C ALA A 552 -17.32 22.60 -12.43
N LEU A 553 -18.23 22.34 -13.38
CA LEU A 553 -19.03 23.41 -14.00
C LEU A 553 -19.91 24.17 -12.99
N LYS A 554 -20.24 23.58 -11.83
CA LYS A 554 -20.92 24.30 -10.75
C LYS A 554 -20.09 25.47 -10.21
N SER A 555 -18.75 25.39 -10.25
CA SER A 555 -17.91 26.52 -9.85
C SER A 555 -18.02 27.70 -10.82
N VAL A 556 -18.24 27.41 -12.12
CA VAL A 556 -18.49 28.43 -13.13
C VAL A 556 -19.83 29.10 -12.86
N GLU A 557 -20.87 28.33 -12.53
CA GLU A 557 -22.17 28.87 -12.14
C GLU A 557 -22.10 29.77 -10.90
N THR A 558 -21.30 29.39 -9.88
CA THR A 558 -21.10 30.25 -8.69
C THR A 558 -20.41 31.57 -9.04
N VAL A 559 -19.47 31.58 -9.99
CA VAL A 559 -18.81 32.81 -10.46
C VAL A 559 -19.77 33.67 -11.28
N ILE A 560 -20.61 33.07 -12.13
CA ILE A 560 -21.67 33.80 -12.83
C ILE A 560 -22.60 34.49 -11.81
N GLN A 561 -23.00 33.79 -10.75
CA GLN A 561 -23.81 34.35 -9.67
C GLN A 561 -23.09 35.48 -8.93
N SER A 562 -21.81 35.32 -8.60
CA SER A 562 -21.05 36.34 -7.87
C SER A 562 -20.86 37.63 -8.67
N ILE A 563 -20.77 37.54 -10.01
CA ILE A 563 -20.69 38.71 -10.90
C ILE A 563 -22.02 39.46 -11.02
N VAL A 564 -23.15 38.74 -11.07
CA VAL A 564 -24.48 39.31 -11.33
C VAL A 564 -25.11 39.91 -10.07
N GLN A 565 -24.96 39.23 -8.92
CA GLN A 565 -25.67 39.58 -7.68
C GLN A 565 -25.40 41.01 -7.15
N PRO A 566 -24.17 41.55 -7.18
CA PRO A 566 -23.90 42.89 -6.68
C PRO A 566 -24.65 43.99 -7.44
N LEU A 567 -24.70 43.92 -8.78
CA LEU A 567 -25.42 44.91 -9.58
C LEU A 567 -26.93 44.79 -9.36
N LEU A 568 -27.48 43.56 -9.30
CA LEU A 568 -28.89 43.35 -9.01
C LEU A 568 -29.28 43.89 -7.62
N SER A 569 -28.43 43.72 -6.62
CA SER A 569 -28.63 44.30 -5.29
C SER A 569 -28.63 45.83 -5.33
N ALA A 570 -27.70 46.44 -6.05
CA ALA A 570 -27.65 47.89 -6.23
C ALA A 570 -28.91 48.43 -6.93
N VAL A 571 -29.35 47.77 -8.01
CA VAL A 571 -30.61 48.09 -8.72
C VAL A 571 -31.80 47.94 -7.77
N SER A 572 -31.88 46.86 -6.98
CA SER A 572 -32.96 46.65 -6.01
C SER A 572 -33.01 47.75 -4.94
N GLN A 573 -31.87 48.25 -4.48
CA GLN A 573 -31.81 49.35 -3.52
C GLN A 573 -32.30 50.67 -4.13
N SER A 574 -31.93 50.96 -5.37
CA SER A 574 -32.45 52.12 -6.11
C SER A 574 -33.95 52.01 -6.37
N VAL A 575 -34.46 50.81 -6.70
CA VAL A 575 -35.91 50.55 -6.81
C VAL A 575 -36.62 50.84 -5.50
N GLU A 576 -36.07 50.40 -4.35
CA GLU A 576 -36.66 50.72 -3.04
C GLU A 576 -36.64 52.23 -2.76
N ALA A 577 -35.54 52.92 -3.08
CA ALA A 577 -35.43 54.37 -2.90
C ALA A 577 -36.46 55.14 -3.74
N ILE A 578 -36.69 54.74 -5.00
CA ILE A 578 -37.72 55.33 -5.86
C ILE A 578 -39.12 55.01 -5.32
N ILE A 579 -39.39 53.79 -4.87
CA ILE A 579 -40.70 53.45 -4.28
C ILE A 579 -40.95 54.24 -2.99
N LEU A 580 -39.92 54.55 -2.20
CA LEU A 580 -40.06 55.34 -0.97
C LEU A 580 -40.54 56.78 -1.23
N THR A 581 -40.21 57.39 -2.38
CA THR A 581 -40.68 58.74 -2.74
C THR A 581 -42.20 58.79 -2.95
N MET A 582 -42.88 57.64 -3.07
CA MET A 582 -44.35 57.59 -3.07
C MET A 582 -44.94 58.26 -1.82
N HIS A 583 -44.26 58.22 -0.68
CA HIS A 583 -44.78 58.84 0.55
C HIS A 583 -44.63 60.36 0.61
N GLU A 584 -43.99 60.96 -0.38
CA GLU A 584 -43.86 62.41 -0.56
C GLU A 584 -44.95 62.97 -1.50
N GLU A 585 -45.69 62.09 -2.20
CA GLU A 585 -46.80 62.48 -3.07
C GLU A 585 -48.11 62.73 -2.32
N ASP A 586 -48.95 63.62 -2.87
CA ASP A 586 -50.26 63.93 -2.29
C ASP A 586 -51.36 62.96 -2.75
N PHE A 587 -51.71 62.01 -1.88
CA PHE A 587 -52.83 61.07 -2.03
C PHE A 587 -54.14 61.56 -1.36
N CYS A 588 -54.18 62.80 -0.86
CA CYS A 588 -55.34 63.36 -0.16
C CYS A 588 -56.36 64.00 -1.11
N THR A 589 -56.04 64.11 -2.40
CA THR A 589 -56.90 64.79 -3.38
C THR A 589 -58.24 64.04 -3.57
N PRO A 590 -59.40 64.69 -3.33
CA PRO A 590 -60.69 64.11 -3.65
C PRO A 590 -60.85 63.99 -5.16
N ALA A 591 -61.65 63.01 -5.61
CA ALA A 591 -61.96 62.83 -7.03
C ALA A 591 -62.83 64.00 -7.53
N VAL A 592 -62.20 65.09 -7.97
CA VAL A 592 -62.89 66.22 -8.62
C VAL A 592 -62.75 66.07 -10.13
N ASP A 593 -63.82 66.40 -10.86
CA ASP A 593 -64.05 66.37 -12.32
C ASP A 593 -62.88 66.86 -13.21
N ARG A 594 -61.78 66.10 -13.26
CA ARG A 594 -60.83 66.07 -14.38
C ARG A 594 -60.97 64.78 -15.19
N MET A 595 -62.22 64.32 -15.34
CA MET A 595 -62.58 63.29 -16.32
C MET A 595 -62.67 63.90 -17.72
N ALA A 596 -61.52 64.09 -18.37
CA ALA A 596 -61.48 64.37 -19.81
C ALA A 596 -60.20 63.87 -20.51
N THR A 597 -59.40 63.01 -19.89
CA THR A 597 -58.37 62.22 -20.59
C THR A 597 -58.47 60.75 -20.14
N PRO A 598 -58.45 59.75 -21.05
CA PRO A 598 -58.68 58.35 -20.71
C PRO A 598 -57.57 57.71 -19.86
N ASP A 599 -56.41 58.36 -19.79
CA ASP A 599 -55.28 57.89 -19.01
C ASP A 599 -55.33 58.49 -17.60
N ALA A 600 -55.58 57.64 -16.60
CA ALA A 600 -55.37 57.99 -15.21
C ALA A 600 -53.92 58.51 -15.02
N PRO A 601 -53.69 59.63 -14.31
CA PRO A 601 -52.34 60.16 -14.15
C PRO A 601 -51.50 59.19 -13.32
N CYS A 602 -50.58 58.47 -13.97
CA CYS A 602 -49.51 57.69 -13.33
C CYS A 602 -48.72 58.59 -12.38
N SER A 603 -48.48 58.11 -11.16
CA SER A 603 -47.67 58.81 -10.16
C SER A 603 -46.25 59.12 -10.66
N LEU A 604 -45.64 60.18 -10.12
CA LEU A 604 -44.31 60.61 -10.56
C LEU A 604 -43.25 59.56 -10.21
N TYR A 605 -43.33 58.97 -9.01
CA TYR A 605 -42.42 57.88 -8.61
C TYR A 605 -42.53 56.67 -9.54
N MET A 606 -43.74 56.37 -10.04
CA MET A 606 -43.98 55.22 -10.91
C MET A 606 -43.45 55.48 -12.33
N ARG A 607 -43.55 56.72 -12.83
CA ARG A 607 -42.90 57.14 -14.09
C ARG A 607 -41.37 57.08 -13.98
N GLU A 608 -40.81 57.55 -12.87
CA GLU A 608 -39.38 57.47 -12.59
C GLU A 608 -38.92 56.01 -12.52
N LEU A 609 -39.66 55.15 -11.82
CA LEU A 609 -39.36 53.72 -11.73
C LEU A 609 -39.40 53.02 -13.10
N GLN A 610 -40.41 53.32 -13.92
CA GLN A 610 -40.51 52.79 -15.29
C GLN A 610 -39.30 53.20 -16.13
N GLN A 611 -38.90 54.47 -16.07
CA GLN A 611 -37.73 54.97 -16.79
C GLN A 611 -36.44 54.32 -16.29
N PHE A 612 -36.28 54.17 -14.97
CA PHE A 612 -35.12 53.54 -14.36
C PHE A 612 -34.98 52.06 -14.72
N LEU A 613 -36.08 51.29 -14.67
CA LEU A 613 -36.05 49.88 -15.06
C LEU A 613 -35.82 49.70 -16.56
N LEU A 614 -36.39 50.57 -17.40
CA LEU A 614 -36.13 50.57 -18.84
C LEU A 614 -34.66 50.92 -19.15
N HIS A 615 -34.08 51.89 -18.43
CA HIS A 615 -32.66 52.20 -18.50
C HIS A 615 -31.80 50.99 -18.14
N CYS A 616 -32.07 50.35 -17.00
CA CYS A 616 -31.32 49.17 -16.56
C CYS A 616 -31.43 48.01 -17.56
N GLN A 617 -32.61 47.82 -18.16
CA GLN A 617 -32.82 46.81 -19.19
C GLN A 617 -31.98 47.08 -20.44
N ASN A 618 -31.97 48.32 -20.91
CA ASN A 618 -31.28 48.69 -22.16
C ASN A 618 -29.75 48.71 -21.99
N ASP A 619 -29.25 49.26 -20.89
CA ASP A 619 -27.81 49.52 -20.71
C ASP A 619 -27.07 48.37 -20.03
N PHE A 620 -27.74 47.60 -19.16
CA PHE A 620 -27.11 46.49 -18.43
C PHE A 620 -27.63 45.13 -18.87
N PHE A 621 -28.93 44.87 -18.69
CA PHE A 621 -29.47 43.50 -18.80
C PHE A 621 -29.53 42.99 -20.24
N SER A 622 -29.65 43.87 -21.24
CA SER A 622 -29.60 43.51 -22.66
C SER A 622 -28.28 42.85 -23.08
N SER A 623 -27.19 43.21 -22.39
CA SER A 623 -25.84 42.70 -22.65
C SER A 623 -25.57 41.35 -21.99
N TRP A 624 -26.46 40.88 -21.12
CA TRP A 624 -26.28 39.67 -20.34
C TRP A 624 -26.82 38.43 -21.08
N PRO A 625 -26.10 37.31 -21.05
CA PRO A 625 -26.58 36.07 -21.63
C PRO A 625 -27.77 35.49 -20.83
N PRO A 626 -28.61 34.64 -21.45
CA PRO A 626 -29.71 33.96 -20.78
C PRO A 626 -29.23 32.80 -19.89
N ALA A 627 -28.28 33.06 -19.00
CA ALA A 627 -27.81 32.09 -18.02
C ALA A 627 -28.86 31.89 -16.91
N ALA A 628 -28.96 30.68 -16.36
CA ALA A 628 -29.94 30.35 -15.31
C ALA A 628 -29.86 31.32 -14.12
N ALA A 629 -28.64 31.62 -13.65
CA ALA A 629 -28.38 32.59 -12.59
C ALA A 629 -28.89 34.00 -12.91
N VAL A 630 -28.71 34.48 -14.15
CA VAL A 630 -29.20 35.80 -14.60
C VAL A 630 -30.72 35.82 -14.61
N THR A 631 -31.35 34.80 -15.19
CA THR A 631 -32.82 34.72 -15.26
C THR A 631 -33.46 34.65 -13.87
N GLN A 632 -32.85 33.90 -12.94
CA GLN A 632 -33.29 33.81 -11.56
C GLN A 632 -33.10 35.14 -10.82
N GLY A 633 -31.94 35.80 -10.99
CA GLY A 633 -31.69 37.10 -10.36
C GLY A 633 -32.64 38.19 -10.84
N LEU A 634 -32.96 38.26 -12.14
CA LEU A 634 -33.94 39.21 -12.68
C LEU A 634 -35.36 38.91 -12.16
N ARG A 635 -35.71 37.63 -12.00
CA ARG A 635 -36.97 37.20 -11.38
C ARG A 635 -37.05 37.64 -9.92
N ASP A 636 -35.98 37.47 -9.16
CA ASP A 636 -35.92 37.86 -7.74
C ASP A 636 -36.01 39.39 -7.59
N LEU A 637 -35.36 40.15 -8.47
CA LEU A 637 -35.49 41.61 -8.53
C LEU A 637 -36.95 42.05 -8.81
N ALA A 638 -37.60 41.44 -9.79
CA ALA A 638 -39.00 41.76 -10.13
C ALA A 638 -39.96 41.39 -8.99
N SER A 639 -39.77 40.22 -8.38
CA SER A 639 -40.51 39.77 -7.21
C SER A 639 -40.36 40.76 -6.04
N ARG A 640 -39.12 41.19 -5.77
CA ARG A 640 -38.80 42.16 -4.72
C ARG A 640 -39.45 43.52 -4.97
N ALA A 641 -39.43 44.02 -6.21
CA ALA A 641 -40.07 45.28 -6.59
C ALA A 641 -41.59 45.26 -6.31
N LEU A 642 -42.26 44.13 -6.60
CA LEU A 642 -43.69 43.96 -6.31
C LEU A 642 -43.96 43.94 -4.79
N GLU A 643 -43.16 43.23 -4.02
CA GLU A 643 -43.30 43.18 -2.56
C GLU A 643 -43.12 44.57 -1.93
N LEU A 644 -42.11 45.32 -2.38
CA LEU A 644 -41.85 46.69 -1.92
C LEU A 644 -43.00 47.63 -2.27
N LEU A 645 -43.51 47.57 -3.50
CA LEU A 645 -44.66 48.39 -3.91
C LEU A 645 -45.89 48.09 -3.06
N VAL A 646 -46.24 46.82 -2.92
CA VAL A 646 -47.42 46.40 -2.15
C VAL A 646 -47.28 46.80 -0.67
N ARG A 647 -46.09 46.61 -0.09
CA ARG A 647 -45.77 47.03 1.28
C ARG A 647 -45.94 48.53 1.44
N HIS A 648 -45.29 49.34 0.61
CA HIS A 648 -45.33 50.78 0.76
C HIS A 648 -46.68 51.37 0.40
N ALA A 649 -47.40 50.81 -0.58
CA ALA A 649 -48.79 51.17 -0.88
C ALA A 649 -49.73 50.92 0.32
N SER A 650 -49.51 49.85 1.09
CA SER A 650 -50.29 49.58 2.31
C SER A 650 -50.01 50.57 3.45
N LEU A 651 -48.91 51.31 3.39
CA LEU A 651 -48.51 52.29 4.42
C LEU A 651 -48.83 53.74 4.03
N VAL A 652 -49.37 54.00 2.84
CA VAL A 652 -49.74 55.35 2.38
C VAL A 652 -50.88 55.90 3.23
N ARG A 653 -50.68 57.10 3.79
CA ARG A 653 -51.67 57.81 4.61
C ARG A 653 -51.39 59.33 4.58
N PRO A 654 -52.40 60.21 4.41
CA PRO A 654 -53.84 59.93 4.22
C PRO A 654 -54.18 59.41 2.82
N LEU A 655 -55.21 58.57 2.69
CA LEU A 655 -55.63 57.99 1.40
C LEU A 655 -57.11 58.33 1.09
N ALA A 656 -57.34 59.21 0.12
CA ALA A 656 -58.68 59.57 -0.38
C ALA A 656 -59.10 58.73 -1.61
N GLU A 657 -60.36 58.85 -2.06
CA GLU A 657 -60.87 58.10 -3.24
C GLU A 657 -60.06 58.37 -4.52
N GLY A 658 -59.61 59.62 -4.75
CA GLY A 658 -58.72 59.95 -5.87
C GLY A 658 -57.34 59.29 -5.76
N GLY A 659 -56.81 59.17 -4.53
CA GLY A 659 -55.56 58.46 -4.26
C GLY A 659 -55.67 56.94 -4.48
N LYS A 660 -56.82 56.32 -4.17
CA LYS A 660 -57.07 54.90 -4.46
C LYS A 660 -57.07 54.61 -5.96
N MET A 661 -57.70 55.48 -6.76
CA MET A 661 -57.69 55.36 -8.22
C MET A 661 -56.27 55.49 -8.79
N ARG A 662 -55.44 56.37 -8.22
CA ARG A 662 -54.03 56.52 -8.59
C ARG A 662 -53.22 55.26 -8.27
N LEU A 663 -53.28 54.75 -7.04
CA LEU A 663 -52.60 53.50 -6.66
C LEU A 663 -53.02 52.29 -7.51
N ALA A 664 -54.31 52.20 -7.87
CA ALA A 664 -54.80 51.14 -8.74
C ALA A 664 -54.26 51.26 -10.19
N ALA A 665 -54.02 52.48 -10.66
CA ALA A 665 -53.32 52.74 -11.92
C ALA A 665 -51.83 52.41 -11.78
N ASP A 666 -51.18 52.78 -10.66
CA ASP A 666 -49.76 52.49 -10.40
C ASP A 666 -49.49 50.98 -10.36
N PHE A 667 -50.42 50.17 -9.82
CA PHE A 667 -50.30 48.71 -9.89
C PHE A 667 -50.27 48.18 -11.32
N ALA A 668 -51.06 48.76 -12.24
CA ALA A 668 -51.01 48.39 -13.66
C ALA A 668 -49.71 48.87 -14.33
N HIS A 669 -49.26 50.08 -13.99
CA HIS A 669 -48.00 50.63 -14.50
C HIS A 669 -46.78 49.85 -14.02
N MET A 670 -46.80 49.29 -12.80
CA MET A 670 -45.77 48.38 -12.32
C MET A 670 -45.71 47.07 -13.12
N GLU A 671 -46.86 46.48 -13.46
CA GLU A 671 -46.91 45.30 -14.34
C GLU A 671 -46.25 45.61 -15.70
N MET A 672 -46.50 46.80 -16.25
CA MET A 672 -45.85 47.27 -17.48
C MET A 672 -44.36 47.57 -17.29
N ALA A 673 -43.94 48.07 -16.12
CA ALA A 673 -42.54 48.40 -15.81
C ALA A 673 -41.65 47.15 -15.72
N LEU A 674 -42.23 46.03 -15.28
CA LEU A 674 -41.52 44.75 -15.11
C LEU A 674 -41.52 43.90 -16.38
N ALA A 675 -42.41 44.17 -17.34
CA ALA A 675 -42.49 43.42 -18.59
C ALA A 675 -41.17 43.38 -19.40
N PRO A 676 -40.35 44.47 -19.48
CA PRO A 676 -39.07 44.47 -20.18
C PRO A 676 -38.03 43.49 -19.61
N LEU A 677 -38.17 43.04 -18.35
CA LEU A 677 -37.24 42.09 -17.72
C LEU A 677 -37.38 40.65 -18.27
N GLY A 678 -38.30 40.41 -19.21
CA GLY A 678 -38.39 39.18 -20.00
C GLY A 678 -38.95 37.96 -19.25
N GLN A 679 -39.47 38.12 -18.04
CA GLN A 679 -40.09 37.05 -17.26
C GLN A 679 -41.62 37.09 -17.39
N PRO A 680 -42.31 35.94 -17.51
CA PRO A 680 -43.76 35.90 -17.39
C PRO A 680 -44.17 36.36 -15.99
N LEU A 681 -44.99 37.41 -15.88
CA LEU A 681 -45.43 37.95 -14.57
C LEU A 681 -46.14 36.90 -13.70
N ALA A 682 -46.76 35.90 -14.33
CA ALA A 682 -47.38 34.77 -13.65
C ALA A 682 -46.37 33.89 -12.88
N ASP A 683 -45.14 33.79 -13.36
CA ASP A 683 -44.08 32.95 -12.79
C ASP A 683 -43.42 33.59 -11.56
N LEU A 684 -43.73 34.86 -11.26
CA LEU A 684 -43.31 35.54 -10.03
C LEU A 684 -44.03 34.99 -8.79
N GLY A 685 -45.10 34.20 -8.95
CA GLY A 685 -45.72 33.47 -7.85
C GLY A 685 -46.51 34.36 -6.88
N ARG A 686 -46.23 34.23 -5.58
CA ARG A 686 -47.03 34.84 -4.49
C ARG A 686 -47.09 36.38 -4.56
N PRO A 687 -45.98 37.12 -4.76
CA PRO A 687 -46.02 38.59 -4.80
C PRO A 687 -46.93 39.15 -5.90
N TYR A 688 -46.95 38.52 -7.07
CA TYR A 688 -47.84 38.90 -8.15
C TYR A 688 -49.32 38.63 -7.82
N LYS A 689 -49.63 37.47 -7.21
CA LYS A 689 -50.99 37.16 -6.74
C LYS A 689 -51.46 38.15 -5.68
N VAL A 690 -50.59 38.58 -4.76
CA VAL A 690 -50.90 39.59 -3.73
C VAL A 690 -51.24 40.93 -4.37
N LEU A 691 -50.45 41.41 -5.33
CA LEU A 691 -50.73 42.65 -6.07
C LEU A 691 -52.11 42.60 -6.75
N ARG A 692 -52.41 41.50 -7.44
CA ARG A 692 -53.69 41.28 -8.13
C ARG A 692 -54.88 41.21 -7.17
N ALA A 693 -54.69 40.59 -6.01
CA ALA A 693 -55.71 40.51 -4.97
C ALA A 693 -55.92 41.85 -4.26
N LEU A 694 -54.87 42.66 -4.07
CA LEU A 694 -54.94 43.94 -3.38
C LEU A 694 -55.68 45.00 -4.21
N ARG A 695 -55.50 45.01 -5.53
CA ARG A 695 -56.12 46.00 -6.44
C ARG A 695 -57.65 46.18 -6.25
N PRO A 696 -58.49 45.12 -6.26
CA PRO A 696 -59.92 45.26 -5.99
C PRO A 696 -60.23 45.59 -4.51
N LEU A 697 -59.39 45.14 -3.57
CA LEU A 697 -59.57 45.39 -2.13
C LEU A 697 -59.38 46.88 -1.75
N LEU A 698 -58.63 47.65 -2.56
CA LEU A 698 -58.47 49.10 -2.36
C LEU A 698 -59.83 49.83 -2.24
N PHE A 699 -60.79 49.45 -3.08
CA PHE A 699 -62.09 50.10 -3.22
C PHE A 699 -63.18 49.52 -2.30
N GLN A 700 -62.92 48.41 -1.63
CA GLN A 700 -63.89 47.78 -0.74
C GLN A 700 -63.98 48.49 0.62
N SER A 701 -65.16 48.43 1.24
CA SER A 701 -65.34 48.91 2.62
C SER A 701 -64.59 48.00 3.61
N PRO A 702 -64.15 48.51 4.77
CA PRO A 702 -63.47 47.71 5.80
C PRO A 702 -64.20 46.41 6.21
N GLN A 703 -65.54 46.40 6.22
CA GLN A 703 -66.35 45.23 6.56
C GLN A 703 -66.26 44.12 5.50
N HIS A 704 -66.37 44.49 4.22
CA HIS A 704 -66.25 43.57 3.10
C HIS A 704 -64.81 43.01 2.97
N VAL A 705 -63.81 43.83 3.32
CA VAL A 705 -62.41 43.39 3.39
C VAL A 705 -62.20 42.29 4.44
N ALA A 706 -62.83 42.41 5.62
CA ALA A 706 -62.73 41.42 6.71
C ALA A 706 -63.40 40.07 6.38
N GLN A 707 -64.31 40.05 5.42
CA GLN A 707 -65.05 38.86 4.97
C GLN A 707 -64.49 38.27 3.67
N SER A 708 -63.45 38.86 3.09
CA SER A 708 -62.87 38.40 1.84
C SER A 708 -62.16 37.05 2.01
N PRO A 709 -62.43 36.04 1.16
CA PRO A 709 -61.76 34.74 1.23
C PRO A 709 -60.27 34.81 0.82
N MET A 710 -59.84 35.93 0.22
CA MET A 710 -58.44 36.14 -0.20
C MET A 710 -57.53 36.55 0.95
N LEU A 711 -58.12 36.90 2.11
CA LEU A 711 -57.41 37.30 3.32
C LEU A 711 -56.91 36.05 4.06
N GLY A 712 -55.61 36.00 4.34
CA GLY A 712 -54.96 34.87 5.00
C GLY A 712 -54.38 33.81 4.05
N ASP A 713 -55.06 33.52 2.94
CA ASP A 713 -54.56 32.57 1.94
C ASP A 713 -53.56 33.23 0.97
N VAL A 714 -54.02 34.25 0.24
CA VAL A 714 -53.17 34.99 -0.72
C VAL A 714 -52.55 36.22 -0.07
N VAL A 715 -53.36 37.08 0.56
CA VAL A 715 -52.92 38.35 1.16
C VAL A 715 -52.69 38.17 2.66
N PRO A 716 -51.49 38.44 3.20
CA PRO A 716 -51.23 38.35 4.64
C PRO A 716 -52.14 39.27 5.45
N HIS A 717 -52.61 38.80 6.59
CA HIS A 717 -53.41 39.57 7.55
C HIS A 717 -52.64 40.79 8.04
N SER A 718 -51.34 40.65 8.27
CA SER A 718 -50.47 41.76 8.65
C SER A 718 -50.51 42.88 7.60
N LEU A 719 -50.38 42.57 6.30
CA LEU A 719 -50.44 43.56 5.23
C LEU A 719 -51.81 44.26 5.16
N MET A 720 -52.89 43.50 5.33
CA MET A 720 -54.23 44.09 5.31
C MET A 720 -54.47 45.02 6.50
N LEU A 721 -53.98 44.65 7.68
CA LEU A 721 -54.07 45.50 8.87
C LEU A 721 -53.30 46.82 8.67
N HIS A 722 -52.12 46.79 8.03
CA HIS A 722 -51.40 48.01 7.62
C HIS A 722 -52.25 48.90 6.73
N PHE A 723 -52.90 48.33 5.71
CA PHE A 723 -53.80 49.07 4.84
C PHE A 723 -55.02 49.67 5.58
N LEU A 724 -55.57 48.98 6.57
CA LEU A 724 -56.71 49.48 7.35
C LEU A 724 -56.35 50.69 8.23
N PHE A 725 -55.08 50.85 8.65
CA PHE A 725 -54.63 52.08 9.32
C PHE A 725 -54.76 53.32 8.42
N ALA A 726 -54.65 53.17 7.09
CA ALA A 726 -54.86 54.28 6.15
C ALA A 726 -56.31 54.80 6.17
N LYS A 727 -57.28 53.93 6.52
CA LYS A 727 -58.71 54.26 6.67
C LYS A 727 -59.08 54.70 8.10
N ALA A 728 -58.13 54.69 9.04
CA ALA A 728 -58.36 55.04 10.43
C ALA A 728 -58.10 56.53 10.71
N PRO A 729 -58.72 57.12 11.76
CA PRO A 729 -58.47 58.52 12.14
C PRO A 729 -57.03 58.74 12.63
N PRO A 730 -56.46 59.95 12.49
CA PRO A 730 -55.04 60.25 12.78
C PRO A 730 -54.63 59.94 14.23
N GLU A 731 -55.59 59.81 15.13
CA GLU A 731 -55.40 59.39 16.52
C GLU A 731 -54.90 57.95 16.66
N LEU A 732 -55.31 57.05 15.75
CA LEU A 732 -54.77 55.70 15.63
C LEU A 732 -53.49 55.80 14.78
N ARG A 733 -52.34 55.93 15.45
CA ARG A 733 -51.02 55.97 14.80
C ARG A 733 -50.69 54.64 14.14
N SER A 734 -49.97 54.69 13.03
CA SER A 734 -49.50 53.47 12.35
C SER A 734 -48.45 52.74 13.21
N PRO A 735 -48.19 51.44 12.98
CA PRO A 735 -47.23 50.68 13.77
C PRO A 735 -45.82 51.27 13.80
N TYR A 736 -45.35 51.85 12.69
CA TYR A 736 -44.04 52.49 12.62
C TYR A 736 -44.02 53.85 13.36
N GLU A 737 -45.10 54.61 13.34
CA GLU A 737 -45.24 55.87 14.10
C GLU A 737 -45.35 55.63 15.61
N ALA A 738 -46.06 54.57 16.02
CA ALA A 738 -46.17 54.17 17.42
C ALA A 738 -44.81 53.73 17.99
N ALA A 739 -43.95 53.13 17.16
CA ALA A 739 -42.59 52.72 17.51
C ALA A 739 -41.51 53.80 17.28
N SER A 740 -41.89 54.99 16.81
CA SER A 740 -40.96 56.08 16.45
C SER A 740 -39.88 55.69 15.41
N TRP A 741 -40.25 54.86 14.43
CA TRP A 741 -39.35 54.42 13.35
C TRP A 741 -39.60 55.19 12.05
N SER A 742 -38.55 55.36 11.23
CA SER A 742 -38.72 55.84 9.85
C SER A 742 -39.36 54.74 8.98
N ARG A 743 -40.01 55.14 7.88
CA ARG A 743 -40.61 54.20 6.92
C ARG A 743 -39.57 53.28 6.28
N SER A 744 -38.35 53.77 6.06
CA SER A 744 -37.21 52.98 5.56
C SER A 744 -36.71 51.96 6.60
N ARG A 745 -36.56 52.37 7.86
CA ARG A 745 -36.21 51.45 8.96
C ARG A 745 -37.30 50.40 9.16
N TYR A 746 -38.56 50.78 8.97
CA TYR A 746 -39.68 49.87 9.09
C TYR A 746 -39.75 48.84 7.96
N SER A 747 -39.48 49.27 6.71
CA SER A 747 -39.34 48.34 5.57
C SER A 747 -38.26 47.29 5.84
N LYS A 748 -37.07 47.73 6.30
CA LYS A 748 -35.98 46.82 6.68
C LYS A 748 -36.36 45.86 7.81
N TRP A 749 -37.05 46.35 8.84
CA TRP A 749 -37.53 45.49 9.93
C TRP A 749 -38.51 44.43 9.43
N LEU A 750 -39.41 44.77 8.49
CA LEU A 750 -40.33 43.82 7.86
C LEU A 750 -39.59 42.75 7.03
N ASP A 751 -38.43 43.08 6.45
CA ASP A 751 -37.58 42.10 5.76
C ASP A 751 -36.90 41.13 6.72
N GLU A 752 -36.38 41.65 7.85
CA GLU A 752 -35.73 40.84 8.89
C GLU A 752 -36.72 39.91 9.61
N HIS A 753 -37.99 40.29 9.72
CA HIS A 753 -39.03 39.56 10.44
C HIS A 753 -40.06 38.99 9.45
N THR A 754 -39.78 37.82 8.89
CA THR A 754 -40.65 37.14 7.91
C THR A 754 -41.88 36.47 8.53
N SER A 755 -41.85 36.24 9.85
CA SER A 755 -42.96 35.64 10.61
C SER A 755 -44.16 36.57 10.69
N GLU A 756 -45.33 36.09 10.28
CA GLU A 756 -46.57 36.86 10.34
C GLU A 756 -46.96 37.18 11.79
N LYS A 757 -46.77 36.23 12.71
CA LYS A 757 -46.99 36.42 14.15
C LYS A 757 -46.24 37.63 14.73
N GLU A 758 -44.96 37.80 14.40
CA GLU A 758 -44.14 38.90 14.90
C GLU A 758 -44.64 40.25 14.38
N ARG A 759 -45.00 40.30 13.09
CA ARG A 759 -45.62 41.48 12.47
C ARG A 759 -46.97 41.81 13.13
N LEU A 760 -47.79 40.81 13.42
CA LEU A 760 -49.09 40.98 14.08
C LEU A 760 -48.97 41.45 15.54
N VAL A 761 -47.93 41.02 16.27
CA VAL A 761 -47.66 41.51 17.63
C VAL A 761 -47.34 43.01 17.63
N LEU A 762 -46.55 43.49 16.66
CA LEU A 762 -46.27 44.92 16.54
C LEU A 762 -47.54 45.72 16.21
N VAL A 763 -48.35 45.22 15.28
CA VAL A 763 -49.67 45.79 14.94
C VAL A 763 -50.58 45.86 16.18
N ARG A 764 -50.61 44.79 16.98
CA ARG A 764 -51.35 44.73 18.25
C ARG A 764 -50.90 45.82 19.21
N GLY A 765 -49.60 46.00 19.41
CA GLY A 765 -49.05 47.03 20.29
C GLY A 765 -49.50 48.44 19.89
N ALA A 766 -49.55 48.73 18.58
CA ALA A 766 -50.06 50.00 18.07
C ALA A 766 -51.57 50.20 18.35
N MET A 767 -52.37 49.15 18.17
CA MET A 767 -53.80 49.16 18.49
C MET A 767 -54.08 49.29 20.00
N GLU A 768 -53.26 48.67 20.86
CA GLU A 768 -53.37 48.76 22.32
C GLU A 768 -53.00 50.17 22.82
N SER A 769 -51.97 50.79 22.25
CA SER A 769 -51.59 52.19 22.53
C SER A 769 -52.73 53.18 22.24
N TYR A 770 -53.48 52.95 21.16
CA TYR A 770 -54.69 53.74 20.88
C TYR A 770 -55.79 53.52 21.93
N VAL A 771 -56.04 52.29 22.37
CA VAL A 771 -57.00 52.01 23.46
C VAL A 771 -56.62 52.73 24.74
N GLN A 772 -55.34 52.74 25.11
CA GLN A 772 -54.85 53.47 26.27
C GLN A 772 -55.09 54.98 26.12
N THR A 773 -54.84 55.54 24.93
CA THR A 773 -55.06 56.96 24.62
C THR A 773 -56.54 57.35 24.70
N VAL A 774 -57.44 56.52 24.17
CA VAL A 774 -58.91 56.75 24.23
C VAL A 774 -59.42 56.65 25.67
N ARG A 775 -58.92 55.68 26.45
CA ARG A 775 -59.25 55.52 27.88
C ARG A 775 -58.79 56.71 28.72
N GLN A 776 -57.59 57.24 28.46
CA GLN A 776 -57.07 58.44 29.12
C GLN A 776 -57.92 59.69 28.82
N ARG A 777 -58.50 59.77 27.63
CA ARG A 777 -59.38 60.88 27.21
C ARG A 777 -60.85 60.72 27.64
N GLN A 778 -61.21 59.66 28.37
CA GLN A 778 -62.60 59.30 28.73
C GLN A 778 -63.57 59.20 27.53
N GLY A 779 -63.07 58.85 26.34
CA GLY A 779 -63.91 58.65 25.15
C GLY A 779 -64.82 57.43 25.30
N LYS A 780 -66.11 57.57 24.96
CA LYS A 780 -67.12 56.49 25.06
C LYS A 780 -67.24 55.62 23.80
N GLU A 781 -66.64 56.04 22.68
CA GLU A 781 -66.76 55.37 21.38
C GLU A 781 -65.37 55.19 20.72
N PHE A 782 -65.14 54.03 20.10
CA PHE A 782 -63.96 53.77 19.29
C PHE A 782 -64.24 54.12 17.83
N ALA A 783 -63.18 54.41 17.05
CA ALA A 783 -63.31 54.60 15.61
C ALA A 783 -63.97 53.38 14.94
N PRO A 784 -64.84 53.56 13.93
CA PRO A 784 -65.63 52.47 13.32
C PRO A 784 -64.77 51.38 12.64
N VAL A 785 -63.52 51.70 12.31
CA VAL A 785 -62.55 50.75 11.71
C VAL A 785 -61.86 49.88 12.77
N TYR A 786 -61.79 50.33 14.04
CA TYR A 786 -61.08 49.64 15.12
C TYR A 786 -61.66 48.26 15.48
N PRO A 787 -62.98 48.08 15.65
CA PRO A 787 -63.57 46.76 15.92
C PRO A 787 -63.28 45.74 14.81
N ILE A 788 -63.27 46.19 13.56
CA ILE A 788 -63.01 45.37 12.38
C ILE A 788 -61.54 44.93 12.34
N MET A 789 -60.60 45.85 12.61
CA MET A 789 -59.18 45.51 12.74
C MET A 789 -58.93 44.52 13.89
N LYS A 790 -59.68 44.66 14.99
CA LYS A 790 -59.57 43.76 16.15
C LYS A 790 -60.03 42.35 15.81
N GLU A 791 -61.15 42.21 15.09
CA GLU A 791 -61.67 40.91 14.62
C GLU A 791 -60.67 40.22 13.67
N ILE A 792 -60.08 40.96 12.72
CA ILE A 792 -59.06 40.43 11.80
C ILE A 792 -57.81 39.99 12.59
N LEU A 793 -57.35 40.81 13.54
CA LEU A 793 -56.18 40.50 14.36
C LEU A 793 -56.39 39.28 15.26
N GLU A 794 -57.58 39.10 15.83
CA GLU A 794 -57.91 37.93 16.66
C GLU A 794 -57.99 36.65 15.81
N LYS A 795 -58.61 36.71 14.63
CA LYS A 795 -58.65 35.58 13.67
C LYS A 795 -57.24 35.20 13.21
N ALA A 796 -56.43 36.17 12.82
CA ALA A 796 -55.06 35.94 12.36
C ALA A 796 -54.18 35.34 13.47
N MET A 797 -54.28 35.85 14.70
CA MET A 797 -53.53 35.33 15.84
C MET A 797 -54.02 33.97 16.33
N ALA A 798 -55.27 33.59 16.04
CA ALA A 798 -55.77 32.24 16.27
C ALA A 798 -55.27 31.25 15.21
N GLN A 799 -55.19 31.67 13.95
CA GLN A 799 -54.64 30.87 12.86
C GLN A 799 -53.13 30.62 13.01
N GLU A 800 -52.35 31.60 13.48
CA GLU A 800 -50.90 31.46 13.76
C GLU A 800 -50.57 30.71 15.07
N ARG A 801 -51.59 30.30 15.84
CA ARG A 801 -51.45 29.48 17.05
C ARG A 801 -51.81 28.00 16.81
N ALA A 802 -52.57 27.72 15.76
CA ALA A 802 -52.89 26.39 15.27
C ALA A 802 -51.76 25.90 14.37
#